data_AF-A0A919JPX3-F1
#
_entry.id   AF-A0A919JPX3-F1
#
_cell.length_a   1.000
_cell.length_b   1.000
_cell.length_c   1.000
_cell.angle_alpha   90.00
_cell.angle_beta   90.00
_cell.angle_gamma   90.00
#
_symmetry.space_group_name_H-M   'P 1'
#
loop_
_entity.id
_entity.type
_entity.pdbx_description
1 polymer ?
#
loop_
_entity_poly.entity_id
_entity_poly.type
_entity_poly.pdbx_seq_one_letter_code
_entity_poly.pdbx_strand_id
1 'polypeptide(L)'
;MSTHRRPTPSGHRRVARPWAHRLLPVGLGLAVLGIGGVVGPSVVEEVTGDGQNQLALTSLPEDTPDQGLVYEGLQPAKADSICAGSYQLDAETCTKGPDAAPAGLSVRRDVTPVTAKAPEPAPPTRESGNVPTDAEIARDEGGSALTADAPALVPDAAPGEAAFVMGAHDVACEGDGRSGKRVQVLYLHEFGTPSRYTDFLGSIRTWSAGVDNIFDESAAETGGSRHIRYVTTPQCRVDVAEVQLPTSALASFATSIQALQTLGYNRNDRKYLMFADANVYCGIATYIADRRSGPGNRNNGGPSYGRVDAGCWSSVMAAKEVTQTLGAVLIDSPNSSGAGGCLDEYDLLCGSDRSGKPVRNVCPKRNENRLDCGHDDYFSTNPKPGSYLAKNWNIAQSEFLLRSDGGDDVADAGGPGSEVVTAPSAPPVEPSPVDSGPPASAPAGPPGPDTADGPGNGPPGPEVEQTDGPQGDDEGRPDPTATPEQVRGKPGARPIAAAKHRAAPVQAVLEIRDATSSSVRLTWSAAAPEATYEVWVGGQPIATTKATRARLIGLKPDEKYQVTIKSGDAYTAKATAETSPAARPAQNTWFILTNALTGGAADLYAARTGNGTPVTLAGTDGDAQQQWQLVPAGTGSYSLVSRATGKCVVPLDGNPVAGSPLVQGDCNTDDGARWQLQASEYGFTLRTTVGDLVAGVGEQRFGAHRVLVLQNGNGQRHQSWTAVPD
;
A
#
# COMPACT_ATOMS: atom_id res chain seq x y z
N MET A 1 -14.52 71.09 -10.22
CA MET A 1 -13.32 70.98 -11.09
C MET A 1 -13.29 69.54 -11.58
N SER A 2 -13.80 69.23 -12.78
CA SER A 2 -13.17 69.42 -14.11
C SER A 2 -12.21 68.27 -14.44
N THR A 3 -12.27 67.59 -15.60
CA THR A 3 -13.23 67.62 -16.73
C THR A 3 -12.89 66.47 -17.70
N HIS A 4 -13.89 65.75 -18.25
CA HIS A 4 -13.91 65.19 -19.62
C HIS A 4 -12.83 64.14 -20.04
N ARG A 5 -12.98 63.30 -21.10
CA ARG A 5 -14.05 63.09 -22.10
C ARG A 5 -14.04 61.64 -22.66
N ARG A 6 -15.22 61.16 -23.05
CA ARG A 6 -15.55 60.04 -23.97
C ARG A 6 -15.24 60.37 -25.46
N PRO A 7 -15.57 59.56 -26.51
CA PRO A 7 -15.99 58.12 -26.62
C PRO A 7 -15.32 57.32 -27.79
N THR A 8 -15.76 56.07 -28.01
CA THR A 8 -15.75 55.34 -29.31
C THR A 8 -16.82 55.86 -30.29
N PRO A 9 -16.81 55.50 -31.60
CA PRO A 9 -17.83 54.53 -32.06
C PRO A 9 -17.53 53.68 -33.34
N SER A 10 -18.13 52.48 -33.37
CA SER A 10 -18.79 51.77 -34.50
C SER A 10 -18.15 51.58 -35.90
N GLY A 11 -18.26 50.36 -36.44
CA GLY A 11 -18.16 50.11 -37.90
C GLY A 11 -18.32 48.64 -38.31
N HIS A 12 -19.55 48.15 -38.52
CA HIS A 12 -19.79 46.81 -39.09
C HIS A 12 -19.47 46.73 -40.60
N ARG A 13 -18.99 45.56 -41.06
CA ARG A 13 -19.40 45.00 -42.37
C ARG A 13 -19.18 43.48 -42.43
N ARG A 14 -20.24 42.75 -42.79
CA ARG A 14 -20.15 41.35 -43.27
C ARG A 14 -19.77 41.38 -44.75
N VAL A 15 -18.96 40.41 -45.20
CA VAL A 15 -18.83 40.04 -46.62
C VAL A 15 -18.91 38.51 -46.73
N ALA A 16 -19.51 38.02 -47.82
CA ALA A 16 -19.89 36.62 -47.99
C ALA A 16 -18.80 35.76 -48.66
N ARG A 17 -19.07 34.44 -48.73
CA ARG A 17 -18.30 33.40 -49.42
C ARG A 17 -18.05 33.72 -50.92
N PRO A 18 -17.18 32.95 -51.59
CA PRO A 18 -17.74 31.84 -52.38
C PRO A 18 -17.04 30.48 -52.19
N TRP A 19 -17.79 29.41 -52.47
CA TRP A 19 -17.23 28.08 -52.75
C TRP A 19 -16.48 28.07 -54.09
N ALA A 20 -15.47 27.22 -54.20
CA ALA A 20 -15.06 26.61 -55.46
C ALA A 20 -15.03 25.08 -55.28
N HIS A 21 -15.67 24.36 -56.21
CA HIS A 21 -15.66 22.89 -56.27
C HIS A 21 -14.64 22.39 -57.31
N ARG A 22 -14.38 21.07 -57.27
CA ARG A 22 -13.79 20.22 -58.34
C ARG A 22 -12.26 20.38 -58.54
N LEU A 23 -11.48 19.32 -58.80
CA LEU A 23 -11.77 17.92 -59.15
C LEU A 23 -10.96 16.88 -58.35
N LEU A 24 -11.48 15.65 -58.30
CA LEU A 24 -10.75 14.41 -58.00
C LEU A 24 -9.75 14.06 -59.11
N PRO A 25 -8.61 13.45 -58.76
CA PRO A 25 -8.04 12.35 -59.52
C PRO A 25 -8.24 11.02 -58.76
N VAL A 26 -8.84 10.04 -59.44
CA VAL A 26 -8.88 8.65 -58.96
C VAL A 26 -7.48 8.04 -59.10
N GLY A 27 -6.80 7.84 -57.98
CA GLY A 27 -5.54 7.12 -57.89
C GLY A 27 -5.73 5.79 -57.18
N LEU A 28 -6.03 4.73 -57.94
CA LEU A 28 -6.08 3.37 -57.41
C LEU A 28 -4.66 2.89 -57.13
N GLY A 29 -4.26 2.85 -55.85
CA GLY A 29 -2.90 2.52 -55.42
C GLY A 29 -2.88 1.63 -54.19
N LEU A 30 -3.12 0.33 -54.39
CA LEU A 30 -2.97 -0.70 -53.36
C LEU A 30 -1.50 -0.86 -52.95
N ALA A 31 -1.13 -0.36 -51.77
CA ALA A 31 0.02 -0.82 -50.98
C ALA A 31 0.02 -0.20 -49.57
N VAL A 32 -0.92 -0.59 -48.71
CA VAL A 32 -0.68 -0.48 -47.26
C VAL A 32 0.17 -1.68 -46.87
N LEU A 33 1.48 -1.54 -47.04
CA LEU A 33 2.44 -2.39 -46.34
C LEU A 33 2.26 -2.13 -44.85
N GLY A 34 1.99 -3.19 -44.09
CA GLY A 34 1.93 -3.09 -42.63
C GLY A 34 3.25 -2.55 -42.09
N ILE A 35 3.18 -1.68 -41.09
CA ILE A 35 4.34 -1.34 -40.27
C ILE A 35 4.60 -2.55 -39.38
N GLY A 36 5.19 -3.59 -39.97
CA GLY A 36 5.85 -4.64 -39.22
C GLY A 36 7.06 -3.99 -38.56
N GLY A 37 7.03 -3.87 -37.22
CA GLY A 37 8.26 -3.72 -36.46
C GLY A 37 9.19 -4.85 -36.86
N VAL A 38 10.43 -4.53 -37.24
CA VAL A 38 11.41 -5.54 -37.66
C VAL A 38 11.87 -6.28 -36.41
N VAL A 39 11.12 -7.32 -36.04
CA VAL A 39 11.54 -8.27 -35.01
C VAL A 39 12.71 -9.05 -35.59
N GLY A 40 13.93 -8.65 -35.25
CA GLY A 40 15.13 -9.43 -35.51
C GLY A 40 15.00 -10.81 -34.83
N PRO A 41 15.58 -11.88 -35.41
CA PRO A 41 15.37 -13.24 -34.92
C PRO A 41 16.17 -13.50 -33.63
N SER A 42 15.63 -13.06 -32.48
CA SER A 42 15.91 -13.70 -31.19
C SER A 42 15.33 -15.12 -31.26
N VAL A 43 16.17 -16.08 -31.65
CA VAL A 43 15.72 -17.42 -32.07
C VAL A 43 14.99 -18.13 -30.92
N VAL A 44 13.73 -18.47 -31.20
CA VAL A 44 12.92 -19.39 -30.41
C VAL A 44 13.39 -20.81 -30.72
N GLU A 45 14.03 -21.47 -29.76
CA GLU A 45 14.01 -22.94 -29.72
C GLU A 45 12.71 -23.38 -29.06
N GLU A 46 11.90 -24.12 -29.81
CA GLU A 46 10.67 -24.75 -29.34
C GLU A 46 11.05 -26.08 -28.66
N VAL A 47 11.45 -26.00 -27.39
CA VAL A 47 11.93 -27.18 -26.65
C VAL A 47 10.76 -28.08 -26.29
N THR A 48 10.62 -29.19 -27.03
CA THR A 48 9.56 -30.17 -26.81
C THR A 48 9.86 -31.08 -25.61
N GLY A 49 9.48 -30.63 -24.41
CA GLY A 49 9.40 -31.42 -23.19
C GLY A 49 8.03 -31.24 -22.52
N ASP A 50 7.39 -32.34 -22.13
CA ASP A 50 6.15 -32.41 -21.33
C ASP A 50 4.92 -31.62 -21.85
N GLY A 51 4.83 -31.39 -23.16
CA GLY A 51 3.58 -30.99 -23.83
C GLY A 51 3.16 -29.53 -23.65
N GLN A 52 4.06 -28.68 -23.17
CA GLN A 52 3.91 -27.22 -23.12
C GLN A 52 5.14 -26.60 -23.80
N ASN A 53 4.96 -25.95 -24.95
CA ASN A 53 6.08 -25.37 -25.72
C ASN A 53 6.65 -24.15 -24.96
N GLN A 54 7.70 -24.37 -24.18
CA GLN A 54 8.40 -23.30 -23.46
C GLN A 54 9.31 -22.56 -24.43
N LEU A 55 9.11 -21.24 -24.54
CA LEU A 55 9.99 -20.37 -25.32
C LEU A 55 11.30 -20.16 -24.55
N ALA A 56 12.45 -20.38 -25.18
CA ALA A 56 13.75 -20.01 -24.64
C ALA A 56 14.25 -18.70 -25.29
N LEU A 57 14.65 -17.70 -24.49
CA LEU A 57 15.27 -16.49 -25.05
C LEU A 57 16.79 -16.66 -25.06
N THR A 58 17.38 -16.70 -26.25
CA THR A 58 18.82 -16.90 -26.46
C THR A 58 19.62 -15.59 -26.51
N SER A 59 18.96 -14.46 -26.78
CA SER A 59 19.54 -13.12 -26.84
C SER A 59 18.51 -12.04 -26.51
N LEU A 60 18.98 -10.84 -26.17
CA LEU A 60 18.12 -9.64 -26.20
C LEU A 60 17.89 -9.19 -27.66
N PRO A 61 16.73 -8.62 -27.99
CA PRO A 61 16.53 -7.89 -29.24
C PRO A 61 17.44 -6.66 -29.33
N GLU A 62 17.57 -6.10 -30.54
CA GLU A 62 18.16 -4.76 -30.72
C GLU A 62 17.19 -3.69 -30.21
N ASP A 63 17.71 -2.69 -29.49
CA ASP A 63 16.89 -1.60 -28.97
C ASP A 63 16.26 -0.78 -30.10
N THR A 64 14.99 -0.42 -29.93
CA THR A 64 14.29 0.55 -30.77
C THR A 64 13.74 1.68 -29.89
N PRO A 65 14.59 2.62 -29.44
CA PRO A 65 14.22 3.61 -28.42
C PRO A 65 13.08 4.55 -28.84
N ASP A 66 12.91 4.82 -30.13
CA ASP A 66 11.81 5.65 -30.65
C ASP A 66 10.42 4.98 -30.51
N GLN A 67 10.37 3.67 -30.31
CA GLN A 67 9.15 2.90 -30.06
C GLN A 67 8.94 2.56 -28.56
N GLY A 68 9.91 2.90 -27.71
CA GLY A 68 9.91 2.53 -26.29
C GLY A 68 10.56 1.18 -25.96
N LEU A 69 11.16 0.51 -26.95
CA LEU A 69 11.67 -0.85 -26.82
C LEU A 69 13.16 -0.82 -26.46
N VAL A 70 13.47 -0.70 -25.16
CA VAL A 70 14.84 -0.67 -24.63
C VAL A 70 15.06 -1.84 -23.66
N TYR A 71 15.96 -2.76 -24.01
CA TYR A 71 16.22 -3.99 -23.27
C TYR A 71 17.48 -3.91 -22.39
N GLU A 72 18.17 -2.77 -22.37
CA GLU A 72 19.31 -2.52 -21.49
C GLU A 72 19.00 -2.89 -20.02
N GLY A 73 19.94 -3.58 -19.38
CA GLY A 73 19.81 -4.04 -17.99
C GLY A 73 18.96 -5.30 -17.78
N LEU A 74 18.23 -5.78 -18.80
CA LEU A 74 17.50 -7.05 -18.74
C LEU A 74 18.40 -8.24 -19.10
N GLN A 75 18.01 -9.45 -18.69
CA GLN A 75 18.66 -10.69 -19.12
C GLN A 75 17.65 -11.63 -19.80
N PRO A 76 18.00 -12.30 -20.91
CA PRO A 76 17.19 -13.38 -21.47
C PRO A 76 17.04 -14.51 -20.45
N ALA A 77 15.81 -14.95 -20.19
CA ALA A 77 15.58 -16.08 -19.27
C ALA A 77 15.87 -17.42 -19.97
N LYS A 78 16.48 -18.33 -19.22
CA LYS A 78 16.75 -19.70 -19.69
C LYS A 78 15.48 -20.55 -19.70
N ALA A 79 15.46 -21.59 -20.54
CA ALA A 79 14.35 -22.54 -20.64
C ALA A 79 14.02 -23.24 -19.30
N ASP A 80 15.03 -23.51 -18.46
CA ASP A 80 14.89 -24.16 -17.15
C ASP A 80 14.60 -23.19 -15.99
N SER A 81 14.50 -21.88 -16.27
CA SER A 81 14.20 -20.85 -15.26
C SER A 81 12.69 -20.64 -15.10
N ILE A 82 12.27 -20.10 -13.95
CA ILE A 82 10.86 -19.76 -13.76
C ILE A 82 10.37 -18.66 -14.71
N CYS A 83 11.30 -17.83 -15.23
CA CYS A 83 11.01 -16.76 -16.19
C CYS A 83 11.08 -17.21 -17.65
N ALA A 84 11.08 -18.52 -17.94
CA ALA A 84 11.07 -19.05 -19.31
C ALA A 84 10.02 -18.33 -20.19
N GLY A 85 10.41 -17.99 -21.41
CA GLY A 85 9.67 -17.18 -22.37
C GLY A 85 9.79 -15.66 -22.19
N SER A 86 10.31 -15.21 -21.06
CA SER A 86 10.43 -13.80 -20.66
C SER A 86 11.88 -13.38 -20.40
N TYR A 87 12.07 -12.15 -19.91
CA TYR A 87 13.34 -11.68 -19.37
C TYR A 87 13.35 -11.82 -17.86
N GLN A 88 14.54 -11.90 -17.28
CA GLN A 88 14.77 -11.94 -15.83
C GLN A 88 15.52 -10.67 -15.38
N LEU A 89 15.16 -10.16 -14.21
CA LEU A 89 15.89 -9.09 -13.50
C LEU A 89 16.78 -9.68 -12.40
N ASP A 90 16.30 -10.74 -11.75
CA ASP A 90 17.02 -11.56 -10.79
C ASP A 90 16.57 -13.04 -10.93
N ALA A 91 16.83 -13.89 -9.94
CA ALA A 91 16.50 -15.32 -9.99
C ALA A 91 14.99 -15.63 -9.91
N GLU A 92 14.17 -14.74 -9.37
CA GLU A 92 12.72 -14.93 -9.20
C GLU A 92 11.85 -13.84 -9.86
N THR A 93 12.41 -12.65 -10.12
CA THR A 93 11.69 -11.52 -10.72
C THR A 93 11.80 -11.55 -12.24
N CYS A 94 10.65 -11.78 -12.90
CA CYS A 94 10.52 -11.80 -14.35
C CYS A 94 10.02 -10.44 -14.87
N THR A 95 10.25 -10.17 -16.15
CA THR A 95 9.50 -9.15 -16.91
C THR A 95 9.27 -9.63 -18.33
N LYS A 96 8.10 -9.35 -18.89
CA LYS A 96 7.83 -9.62 -20.31
C LYS A 96 8.64 -8.70 -21.24
N GLY A 97 9.30 -7.67 -20.70
CA GLY A 97 10.01 -6.64 -21.45
C GLY A 97 9.14 -5.41 -21.74
N PRO A 98 9.71 -4.41 -22.44
CA PRO A 98 9.05 -3.14 -22.71
C PRO A 98 7.87 -3.24 -23.67
N ASP A 99 6.81 -2.48 -23.39
CA ASP A 99 5.67 -2.29 -24.27
C ASP A 99 5.94 -1.21 -25.33
N ALA A 100 5.57 -1.52 -26.57
CA ALA A 100 5.56 -0.57 -27.68
C ALA A 100 4.49 0.52 -27.47
N ALA A 101 4.73 1.71 -27.99
CA ALA A 101 3.77 2.81 -27.85
C ALA A 101 2.43 2.54 -28.58
N PRO A 102 1.28 2.60 -27.88
CA PRO A 102 -0.03 2.41 -28.50
C PRO A 102 -0.43 3.64 -29.32
N ALA A 103 -1.40 3.47 -30.21
CA ALA A 103 -1.85 4.50 -31.13
C ALA A 103 -2.26 5.80 -30.41
N GLY A 104 -1.61 6.91 -30.75
CA GLY A 104 -1.87 8.25 -30.18
C GLY A 104 -0.92 8.67 -29.05
N LEU A 105 -0.21 7.73 -28.44
CA LEU A 105 0.91 7.98 -27.51
C LEU A 105 2.25 7.91 -28.24
N SER A 106 3.33 8.39 -27.61
CA SER A 106 4.68 8.27 -28.15
C SER A 106 5.71 8.55 -27.06
N VAL A 107 6.66 7.65 -26.89
CA VAL A 107 7.80 7.79 -25.97
C VAL A 107 8.69 9.01 -26.29
N ARG A 108 8.52 9.66 -27.45
CA ARG A 108 9.24 10.90 -27.82
C ARG A 108 8.43 12.18 -27.66
N ARG A 109 7.19 12.10 -27.16
CA ARG A 109 6.30 13.25 -27.02
C ARG A 109 5.47 13.11 -25.74
N ASP A 110 5.95 13.76 -24.69
CA ASP A 110 5.29 13.94 -23.41
C ASP A 110 3.78 14.20 -23.54
N VAL A 111 2.99 13.54 -22.69
CA VAL A 111 1.56 13.81 -22.60
C VAL A 111 1.31 15.19 -22.00
N THR A 112 0.19 15.80 -22.35
CA THR A 112 -0.26 17.06 -21.72
C THR A 112 -0.95 16.75 -20.39
N PRO A 113 -0.71 17.53 -19.30
CA PRO A 113 -1.49 17.41 -18.08
C PRO A 113 -3.00 17.47 -18.34
N VAL A 114 -3.75 16.56 -17.73
CA VAL A 114 -5.23 16.52 -17.79
C VAL A 114 -5.88 17.36 -16.68
N THR A 115 -5.08 17.91 -15.78
CA THR A 115 -5.49 18.78 -14.67
C THR A 115 -4.72 20.11 -14.70
N ALA A 116 -5.19 21.10 -13.96
CA ALA A 116 -4.39 22.27 -13.64
C ALA A 116 -3.14 21.88 -12.80
N LYS A 117 -2.06 22.65 -12.98
CA LYS A 117 -0.84 22.59 -12.14
C LYS A 117 -1.18 22.82 -10.67
N ALA A 118 -0.63 22.01 -9.78
CA ALA A 118 -0.69 22.20 -8.33
C ALA A 118 0.21 23.37 -7.89
N PRO A 119 -0.09 24.08 -6.80
CA PRO A 119 0.78 25.15 -6.29
C PRO A 119 2.20 24.63 -6.01
N GLU A 120 3.21 25.38 -6.45
CA GLU A 120 4.59 25.06 -6.12
C GLU A 120 4.86 25.24 -4.63
N PRO A 121 5.62 24.33 -3.98
CA PRO A 121 6.15 24.57 -2.65
C PRO A 121 6.95 25.87 -2.61
N ALA A 122 6.55 26.81 -1.74
CA ALA A 122 7.39 27.96 -1.44
C ALA A 122 8.67 27.48 -0.73
N PRO A 123 9.87 28.03 -1.05
CA PRO A 123 11.08 27.73 -0.30
C PRO A 123 10.87 27.96 1.20
N PRO A 124 11.47 27.11 2.07
CA PRO A 124 11.39 27.29 3.51
C PRO A 124 12.01 28.64 3.91
N THR A 125 11.35 29.37 4.81
CA THR A 125 11.83 30.65 5.35
C THR A 125 11.64 30.69 6.86
N ARG A 126 12.36 31.59 7.54
CA ARG A 126 12.25 31.71 9.00
C ARG A 126 10.83 32.14 9.42
N GLU A 127 10.21 31.33 10.27
CA GLU A 127 8.92 31.63 10.89
C GLU A 127 9.06 32.77 11.92
N SER A 128 8.07 33.67 11.96
CA SER A 128 8.00 34.81 12.90
C SER A 128 6.90 34.65 13.96
N GLY A 129 6.22 33.51 13.98
CA GLY A 129 4.99 33.26 14.74
C GLY A 129 5.15 32.34 15.95
N ASN A 130 4.02 31.99 16.54
CA ASN A 130 3.97 30.97 17.59
C ASN A 130 4.13 29.58 16.98
N VAL A 131 4.66 28.66 17.78
CA VAL A 131 4.69 27.23 17.49
C VAL A 131 3.25 26.70 17.37
N PRO A 132 2.90 25.89 16.35
CA PRO A 132 1.55 25.33 16.21
C PRO A 132 1.21 24.40 17.38
N THR A 133 -0.06 24.39 17.77
CA THR A 133 -0.54 23.52 18.86
C THR A 133 -0.60 22.05 18.43
N ASP A 134 -0.52 21.12 19.40
CA ASP A 134 -0.70 19.68 19.14
C ASP A 134 -2.05 19.43 18.43
N ALA A 135 -3.13 20.09 18.87
CA ALA A 135 -4.44 20.02 18.22
C ALA A 135 -4.50 20.62 16.78
N GLU A 136 -3.56 21.48 16.37
CA GLU A 136 -3.45 21.96 14.98
C GLU A 136 -2.73 20.96 14.08
N ILE A 137 -1.65 20.36 14.58
CA ILE A 137 -0.89 19.35 13.85
C ILE A 137 -1.73 18.07 13.73
N ALA A 138 -2.38 17.62 14.81
CA ALA A 138 -3.24 16.44 14.80
C ALA A 138 -4.41 16.55 13.80
N ARG A 139 -4.95 17.76 13.57
CA ARG A 139 -6.00 17.99 12.57
C ARG A 139 -5.55 17.73 11.13
N ASP A 140 -4.27 17.84 10.84
CA ASP A 140 -3.74 17.58 9.50
C ASP A 140 -3.73 16.08 9.16
N GLU A 141 -3.59 15.24 10.17
CA GLU A 141 -3.79 13.78 10.13
C GLU A 141 -5.27 13.38 10.06
N GLY A 142 -6.21 14.35 10.03
CA GLY A 142 -7.65 14.11 10.19
C GLY A 142 -8.10 13.93 11.65
N GLY A 143 -7.19 14.17 12.61
CA GLY A 143 -7.44 14.00 14.04
C GLY A 143 -8.31 15.08 14.67
N SER A 144 -8.92 14.73 15.80
CA SER A 144 -9.70 15.63 16.64
C SER A 144 -9.28 15.54 18.10
N ALA A 145 -9.18 16.69 18.77
CA ALA A 145 -8.90 16.83 20.20
C ALA A 145 -9.77 17.95 20.78
N LEU A 146 -10.31 17.76 21.99
CA LEU A 146 -11.15 18.76 22.65
C LEU A 146 -10.37 19.91 23.31
N THR A 147 -9.06 19.74 23.56
CA THR A 147 -8.17 20.80 24.05
C THR A 147 -6.85 20.79 23.29
N ALA A 148 -6.06 21.87 23.40
CA ALA A 148 -4.82 22.05 22.64
C ALA A 148 -3.77 20.94 22.89
N ASP A 149 -3.72 20.41 24.11
CA ASP A 149 -2.67 19.50 24.60
C ASP A 149 -3.19 18.07 24.90
N ALA A 150 -4.47 17.80 24.60
CA ALA A 150 -5.08 16.49 24.79
C ALA A 150 -4.56 15.46 23.77
N PRO A 151 -4.55 14.14 24.10
CA PRO A 151 -4.45 13.09 23.10
C PRO A 151 -5.54 13.28 22.04
N ALA A 152 -5.20 13.04 20.76
CA ALA A 152 -6.13 13.22 19.65
C ALA A 152 -6.62 11.88 19.11
N LEU A 153 -7.85 11.86 18.62
CA LEU A 153 -8.43 10.70 17.94
C LEU A 153 -8.43 10.94 16.43
N VAL A 154 -7.70 10.10 15.70
CA VAL A 154 -7.70 10.04 14.23
C VAL A 154 -8.63 8.88 13.80
N PRO A 155 -9.84 9.14 13.29
CA PRO A 155 -10.70 8.07 12.77
C PRO A 155 -10.10 7.48 11.50
N ASP A 156 -10.26 6.17 11.30
CA ASP A 156 -9.95 5.54 10.00
C ASP A 156 -10.93 6.07 8.93
N ALA A 157 -10.53 6.02 7.65
CA ALA A 157 -11.29 6.64 6.56
C ALA A 157 -12.70 6.03 6.36
N ALA A 158 -12.88 4.75 6.74
CA ALA A 158 -14.15 4.04 6.61
C ALA A 158 -14.97 4.08 7.91
N PRO A 159 -16.20 4.67 7.91
CA PRO A 159 -17.08 4.66 9.06
C PRO A 159 -17.84 3.33 9.18
N GLY A 160 -18.09 2.89 10.41
CA GLY A 160 -18.84 1.66 10.68
C GLY A 160 -18.14 0.37 10.22
N GLU A 161 -18.94 -0.63 9.89
CA GLU A 161 -18.48 -1.98 9.51
C GLU A 161 -17.99 -2.09 8.05
N ALA A 162 -17.98 -0.99 7.29
CA ALA A 162 -17.49 -0.99 5.91
C ALA A 162 -15.98 -1.30 5.86
N ALA A 163 -15.58 -2.29 5.06
CA ALA A 163 -14.17 -2.65 4.87
C ALA A 163 -13.35 -1.43 4.39
N PHE A 164 -13.88 -0.71 3.40
CA PHE A 164 -13.33 0.51 2.82
C PHE A 164 -14.46 1.50 2.44
N VAL A 165 -14.09 2.71 2.01
CA VAL A 165 -15.01 3.69 1.38
C VAL A 165 -14.48 4.17 0.05
N MET A 166 -15.38 4.52 -0.88
CA MET A 166 -15.03 5.31 -2.06
C MET A 166 -14.89 6.78 -1.67
N GLY A 167 -13.70 7.34 -1.88
CA GLY A 167 -13.42 8.75 -1.66
C GLY A 167 -14.10 9.67 -2.67
N ALA A 168 -14.09 10.98 -2.40
CA ALA A 168 -14.57 12.01 -3.33
C ALA A 168 -13.72 12.16 -4.62
N HIS A 169 -12.81 11.22 -4.87
CA HIS A 169 -11.85 11.17 -5.97
C HIS A 169 -11.79 9.77 -6.61
N ASP A 170 -12.89 9.02 -6.47
CA ASP A 170 -13.16 7.75 -7.17
C ASP A 170 -12.04 6.71 -6.97
N VAL A 171 -11.55 6.61 -5.74
CA VAL A 171 -10.62 5.56 -5.27
C VAL A 171 -11.07 5.01 -3.92
N ALA A 172 -10.81 3.73 -3.69
CA ALA A 172 -11.11 3.06 -2.45
C ALA A 172 -10.07 3.34 -1.35
N CYS A 173 -10.53 3.58 -0.12
CA CYS A 173 -9.70 3.86 1.05
C CYS A 173 -10.03 2.92 2.22
N GLU A 174 -9.03 2.15 2.66
CA GLU A 174 -9.13 1.18 3.74
C GLU A 174 -8.20 1.56 4.91
N GLY A 175 -8.75 1.54 6.12
CA GLY A 175 -8.00 1.74 7.37
C GLY A 175 -7.36 3.13 7.47
N ASP A 176 -6.06 3.15 7.73
CA ASP A 176 -5.22 4.36 7.75
C ASP A 176 -4.68 4.77 6.36
N GLY A 177 -4.98 4.00 5.30
CA GLY A 177 -4.49 4.27 3.95
C GLY A 177 -3.00 3.98 3.72
N ARG A 178 -2.24 3.47 4.69
CA ARG A 178 -0.78 3.20 4.54
C ARG A 178 -0.36 1.79 4.96
N SER A 179 -1.00 1.21 5.96
CA SER A 179 -0.67 -0.11 6.51
C SER A 179 -1.14 -1.27 5.63
N GLY A 180 -0.44 -2.40 5.69
CA GLY A 180 -0.76 -3.60 4.91
C GLY A 180 -0.33 -3.52 3.43
N LYS A 181 -0.78 -4.50 2.63
CA LYS A 181 -0.48 -4.61 1.19
C LYS A 181 -1.08 -3.42 0.43
N ARG A 182 -0.26 -2.66 -0.29
CA ARG A 182 -0.67 -1.45 -1.01
C ARG A 182 0.03 -1.25 -2.36
N VAL A 183 -0.67 -0.63 -3.31
CA VAL A 183 -0.05 -0.02 -4.49
C VAL A 183 0.40 1.40 -4.13
N GLN A 184 1.71 1.67 -4.16
CA GLN A 184 2.29 2.98 -3.85
C GLN A 184 2.65 3.68 -5.15
N VAL A 185 2.10 4.88 -5.38
CA VAL A 185 2.33 5.64 -6.61
C VAL A 185 3.51 6.57 -6.41
N LEU A 186 4.48 6.51 -7.31
CA LEU A 186 5.69 7.32 -7.29
C LEU A 186 5.73 8.22 -8.53
N TYR A 187 6.12 9.47 -8.35
CA TYR A 187 6.64 10.32 -9.43
C TYR A 187 8.16 10.38 -9.29
N LEU A 188 8.88 9.97 -10.34
CA LEU A 188 10.34 9.86 -10.32
C LEU A 188 10.98 10.90 -11.22
N HIS A 189 12.00 11.60 -10.74
CA HIS A 189 12.81 12.50 -11.56
C HIS A 189 14.30 12.40 -11.20
N GLU A 190 15.19 12.77 -12.11
CA GLU A 190 16.65 12.66 -11.87
C GLU A 190 17.25 13.91 -11.23
N PHE A 191 18.34 13.72 -10.47
CA PHE A 191 19.20 14.80 -10.05
C PHE A 191 19.77 15.58 -11.26
N GLY A 192 19.74 16.91 -11.16
CA GLY A 192 20.11 17.83 -12.23
C GLY A 192 18.94 18.23 -13.14
N THR A 193 17.77 17.58 -13.03
CA THR A 193 16.55 17.95 -13.77
C THR A 193 15.58 18.77 -12.90
N PRO A 194 14.90 19.80 -13.43
CA PRO A 194 13.77 20.42 -12.76
C PRO A 194 12.62 19.43 -12.60
N SER A 195 12.08 19.29 -11.38
CA SER A 195 10.90 18.48 -11.15
C SER A 195 9.66 19.10 -11.81
N ARG A 196 8.84 18.25 -12.43
CA ARG A 196 7.51 18.54 -12.98
C ARG A 196 6.40 17.95 -12.12
N TYR A 197 6.72 17.52 -10.90
CA TYR A 197 5.78 16.89 -9.97
C TYR A 197 4.48 17.68 -9.82
N THR A 198 4.57 18.99 -9.62
CA THR A 198 3.40 19.86 -9.44
C THR A 198 2.61 20.09 -10.74
N ASP A 199 3.24 20.00 -11.91
CA ASP A 199 2.53 20.06 -13.20
C ASP A 199 1.62 18.83 -13.38
N PHE A 200 2.05 17.67 -12.89
CA PHE A 200 1.39 16.39 -13.14
C PHE A 200 0.70 15.74 -11.93
N LEU A 201 0.88 16.20 -10.69
CA LEU A 201 0.30 15.58 -9.48
C LEU A 201 -1.22 15.33 -9.58
N GLY A 202 -1.98 16.33 -10.05
CA GLY A 202 -3.42 16.16 -10.28
C GLY A 202 -3.74 15.15 -11.38
N SER A 203 -2.89 15.09 -12.41
CA SER A 203 -3.04 14.19 -13.56
C SER A 203 -2.71 12.75 -13.18
N ILE A 204 -1.64 12.51 -12.41
CA ILE A 204 -1.27 11.20 -11.86
C ILE A 204 -2.37 10.65 -10.96
N ARG A 205 -2.95 11.49 -10.09
CA ARG A 205 -4.12 11.12 -9.27
C ARG A 205 -5.34 10.78 -10.12
N THR A 206 -5.61 11.57 -11.17
CA THR A 206 -6.70 11.30 -12.12
C THR A 206 -6.47 9.99 -12.88
N TRP A 207 -5.24 9.72 -13.32
CA TRP A 207 -4.91 8.49 -14.02
C TRP A 207 -5.04 7.27 -13.12
N SER A 208 -4.60 7.36 -11.86
CA SER A 208 -4.74 6.31 -10.84
C SER A 208 -6.20 6.00 -10.50
N ALA A 209 -7.07 7.01 -10.37
CA ALA A 209 -8.51 6.79 -10.24
C ALA A 209 -9.10 6.09 -11.50
N GLY A 210 -8.59 6.41 -12.69
CA GLY A 210 -8.94 5.69 -13.90
C GLY A 210 -8.43 4.24 -13.95
N VAL A 211 -7.33 3.90 -13.27
CA VAL A 211 -6.89 2.50 -13.09
C VAL A 211 -7.87 1.75 -12.19
N ASP A 212 -8.26 2.35 -11.06
CA ASP A 212 -9.25 1.81 -10.13
C ASP A 212 -10.57 1.48 -10.86
N ASN A 213 -11.09 2.44 -11.62
CA ASN A 213 -12.28 2.26 -12.44
C ASN A 213 -12.11 1.18 -13.53
N ILE A 214 -10.93 1.02 -14.15
CA ILE A 214 -10.69 -0.10 -15.09
C ILE A 214 -10.82 -1.45 -14.39
N PHE A 215 -10.27 -1.60 -13.18
CA PHE A 215 -10.39 -2.84 -12.40
C PHE A 215 -11.84 -3.11 -11.98
N ASP A 216 -12.57 -2.10 -11.51
CA ASP A 216 -13.95 -2.28 -11.03
C ASP A 216 -14.94 -2.52 -12.18
N GLU A 217 -14.82 -1.79 -13.30
CA GLU A 217 -15.66 -2.03 -14.47
C GLU A 217 -15.39 -3.40 -15.11
N SER A 218 -14.15 -3.92 -15.01
CA SER A 218 -13.83 -5.29 -15.47
C SER A 218 -14.35 -6.35 -14.49
N ALA A 219 -14.28 -6.09 -13.19
CA ALA A 219 -14.88 -6.94 -12.16
C ALA A 219 -16.40 -7.07 -12.35
N ALA A 220 -17.06 -5.97 -12.72
CA ALA A 220 -18.50 -5.93 -12.99
C ALA A 220 -18.92 -6.81 -14.18
N GLU A 221 -18.07 -7.00 -15.21
CA GLU A 221 -18.37 -7.92 -16.33
C GLU A 221 -18.53 -9.39 -15.84
N THR A 222 -17.92 -9.74 -14.70
CA THR A 222 -18.05 -11.07 -14.04
C THR A 222 -18.94 -11.07 -12.79
N GLY A 223 -19.58 -9.94 -12.47
CA GLY A 223 -20.54 -9.81 -11.36
C GLY A 223 -19.94 -9.47 -9.99
N GLY A 224 -18.66 -9.12 -9.93
CA GLY A 224 -17.98 -8.65 -8.73
C GLY A 224 -17.62 -7.17 -8.79
N SER A 225 -16.79 -6.74 -7.84
CA SER A 225 -16.22 -5.39 -7.76
C SER A 225 -14.80 -5.48 -7.19
N ARG A 226 -13.87 -4.69 -7.73
CA ARG A 226 -12.44 -4.70 -7.39
C ARG A 226 -11.85 -3.31 -7.52
N HIS A 227 -11.36 -2.77 -6.42
CA HIS A 227 -10.67 -1.48 -6.37
C HIS A 227 -9.19 -1.68 -6.08
N ILE A 228 -8.33 -0.79 -6.57
CA ILE A 228 -6.90 -0.82 -6.25
C ILE A 228 -6.70 -0.37 -4.81
N ARG A 229 -5.96 -1.17 -4.03
CA ARG A 229 -5.62 -0.89 -2.63
C ARG A 229 -4.46 0.12 -2.58
N TYR A 230 -4.71 1.38 -2.95
CA TYR A 230 -3.69 2.43 -3.00
C TYR A 230 -3.16 2.84 -1.63
N VAL A 231 -1.91 3.31 -1.58
CA VAL A 231 -1.46 4.20 -0.50
C VAL A 231 -2.22 5.53 -0.65
N THR A 232 -2.87 5.99 0.42
CA THR A 232 -3.71 7.19 0.39
C THR A 232 -3.39 8.19 1.50
N THR A 233 -3.67 9.47 1.25
CA THR A 233 -3.65 10.52 2.29
C THR A 233 -4.88 10.39 3.21
N PRO A 234 -4.88 11.00 4.41
CA PRO A 234 -6.03 10.98 5.34
C PRO A 234 -7.33 11.56 4.75
N GLN A 235 -7.24 12.34 3.67
CA GLN A 235 -8.37 12.91 2.94
C GLN A 235 -8.91 11.97 1.84
N CYS A 236 -8.53 10.69 1.88
CA CYS A 236 -8.91 9.66 0.92
C CYS A 236 -8.62 10.06 -0.55
N ARG A 237 -7.33 10.26 -0.81
CA ARG A 237 -6.74 10.53 -2.13
C ARG A 237 -5.52 9.66 -2.31
N VAL A 238 -5.24 9.19 -3.52
CA VAL A 238 -3.97 8.53 -3.85
C VAL A 238 -2.79 9.42 -3.41
N ASP A 239 -1.92 8.86 -2.58
CA ASP A 239 -0.65 9.47 -2.22
C ASP A 239 0.35 9.26 -3.35
N VAL A 240 1.03 10.32 -3.76
CA VAL A 240 1.99 10.28 -4.87
C VAL A 240 3.31 10.77 -4.30
N ALA A 241 4.22 9.85 -4.01
CA ALA A 241 5.52 10.22 -3.49
C ALA A 241 6.39 10.76 -4.62
N GLU A 242 6.89 11.99 -4.48
CA GLU A 242 7.96 12.51 -5.32
C GLU A 242 9.28 11.90 -4.87
N VAL A 243 10.09 11.36 -5.80
CA VAL A 243 11.39 10.77 -5.50
C VAL A 243 12.44 11.29 -6.49
N GLN A 244 13.49 11.93 -5.96
CA GLN A 244 14.67 12.27 -6.75
C GLN A 244 15.63 11.09 -6.79
N LEU A 245 15.89 10.57 -7.99
CA LEU A 245 16.87 9.51 -8.22
C LEU A 245 18.23 10.10 -8.66
N PRO A 246 19.33 9.34 -8.56
CA PRO A 246 20.60 9.71 -9.18
C PRO A 246 20.48 9.95 -10.69
N THR A 247 21.38 10.76 -11.26
CA THR A 247 21.49 10.94 -12.71
C THR A 247 21.70 9.58 -13.41
N SER A 248 21.05 9.38 -14.55
CA SER A 248 20.94 8.13 -15.33
C SER A 248 20.22 6.94 -14.67
N ALA A 249 19.63 7.10 -13.48
CA ALA A 249 18.82 6.05 -12.87
C ALA A 249 17.54 5.71 -13.67
N LEU A 250 17.02 6.63 -14.48
CA LEU A 250 15.87 6.39 -15.36
C LEU A 250 16.27 5.88 -16.77
N ALA A 251 17.56 5.68 -17.05
CA ALA A 251 18.01 5.19 -18.36
C ALA A 251 17.53 3.78 -18.71
N SER A 252 17.37 2.89 -17.72
CA SER A 252 16.86 1.53 -17.89
C SER A 252 15.91 1.14 -16.76
N PHE A 253 15.12 0.08 -16.94
CA PHE A 253 14.24 -0.42 -15.88
C PHE A 253 15.02 -1.00 -14.70
N ALA A 254 16.10 -1.74 -14.98
CA ALA A 254 16.95 -2.33 -13.96
C ALA A 254 17.65 -1.27 -13.08
N THR A 255 18.20 -0.21 -13.69
CA THR A 255 18.83 0.89 -12.93
C THR A 255 17.82 1.70 -12.11
N SER A 256 16.56 1.83 -12.59
CA SER A 256 15.48 2.47 -11.81
C SER A 256 15.12 1.66 -10.57
N ILE A 257 14.96 0.34 -10.71
CA ILE A 257 14.68 -0.56 -9.58
C ILE A 257 15.83 -0.54 -8.58
N GLN A 258 17.08 -0.64 -9.04
CA GLN A 258 18.25 -0.61 -8.17
C GLN A 258 18.36 0.70 -7.38
N ALA A 259 18.08 1.85 -8.01
CA ALA A 259 18.07 3.15 -7.35
C ALA A 259 16.97 3.24 -6.29
N LEU A 260 15.75 2.78 -6.62
CA LEU A 260 14.63 2.73 -5.67
C LEU A 260 14.92 1.80 -4.48
N GLN A 261 15.45 0.61 -4.71
CA GLN A 261 15.85 -0.33 -3.65
C GLN A 261 16.96 0.24 -2.75
N THR A 262 17.90 0.99 -3.32
CA THR A 262 18.94 1.70 -2.55
C THR A 262 18.33 2.78 -1.65
N LEU A 263 17.24 3.41 -2.09
CA LEU A 263 16.45 4.35 -1.30
C LEU A 263 15.39 3.70 -0.39
N GLY A 264 15.38 2.37 -0.24
CA GLY A 264 14.46 1.67 0.68
C GLY A 264 13.10 1.27 0.09
N TYR A 265 12.81 1.63 -1.16
CA TYR A 265 11.57 1.26 -1.87
C TYR A 265 11.59 -0.22 -2.30
N ASN A 266 11.62 -1.13 -1.33
CA ASN A 266 11.84 -2.57 -1.47
C ASN A 266 10.89 -3.43 -0.61
N ARG A 267 9.81 -2.84 -0.08
CA ARG A 267 8.92 -3.51 0.87
C ARG A 267 8.11 -4.65 0.23
N ASN A 268 8.01 -5.77 0.95
CA ASN A 268 7.26 -6.95 0.48
C ASN A 268 5.72 -6.78 0.51
N ASP A 269 5.22 -5.70 1.10
CA ASP A 269 3.81 -5.31 1.09
C ASP A 269 3.53 -4.16 0.09
N ARG A 270 4.38 -4.00 -0.93
CA ARG A 270 4.27 -2.93 -1.93
C ARG A 270 4.32 -3.41 -3.38
N LYS A 271 3.46 -2.79 -4.19
CA LYS A 271 3.60 -2.66 -5.64
C LYS A 271 3.88 -1.19 -5.94
N TYR A 272 5.01 -0.86 -6.56
CA TYR A 272 5.40 0.50 -6.87
C TYR A 272 5.01 0.85 -8.30
N LEU A 273 4.01 1.73 -8.45
CA LEU A 273 3.58 2.27 -9.74
C LEU A 273 4.34 3.58 -10.02
N MET A 274 5.30 3.50 -10.94
CA MET A 274 6.30 4.53 -11.22
C MET A 274 5.89 5.36 -12.44
N PHE A 275 5.44 6.59 -12.20
CA PHE A 275 5.35 7.63 -13.22
C PHE A 275 6.72 8.30 -13.38
N ALA A 276 7.53 7.79 -14.29
CA ALA A 276 8.91 8.23 -14.47
C ALA A 276 9.02 9.43 -15.43
N ASP A 277 9.66 10.51 -14.96
CA ASP A 277 9.97 11.69 -15.77
C ASP A 277 11.18 11.41 -16.68
N ALA A 278 10.91 10.57 -17.67
CA ALA A 278 11.84 10.06 -18.66
C ALA A 278 11.12 9.88 -20.00
N ASN A 279 11.82 9.38 -21.00
CA ASN A 279 11.31 9.12 -22.35
C ASN A 279 12.03 7.89 -22.96
N VAL A 280 11.98 6.77 -22.21
CA VAL A 280 12.60 5.47 -22.52
C VAL A 280 11.54 4.39 -22.76
N TYR A 281 10.51 4.30 -21.92
CA TYR A 281 9.52 3.22 -21.94
C TYR A 281 8.10 3.72 -22.14
N CYS A 282 7.28 2.99 -22.89
CA CYS A 282 5.84 3.26 -22.84
C CYS A 282 5.16 2.55 -21.67
N GLY A 283 5.60 1.32 -21.38
CA GLY A 283 5.25 0.55 -20.19
C GLY A 283 6.30 -0.56 -19.99
N ILE A 284 6.59 -0.92 -18.75
CA ILE A 284 7.32 -2.15 -18.40
C ILE A 284 7.08 -2.50 -16.93
N ALA A 285 6.84 -3.77 -16.61
CA ALA A 285 6.59 -4.22 -15.25
C ALA A 285 7.28 -5.55 -14.90
N THR A 286 7.51 -5.73 -13.60
CA THR A 286 7.94 -7.00 -13.00
C THR A 286 6.75 -7.90 -12.70
N TYR A 287 6.90 -9.21 -12.82
CA TYR A 287 5.96 -10.20 -12.30
C TYR A 287 6.73 -11.42 -11.76
N ILE A 288 6.06 -12.28 -10.98
CA ILE A 288 6.63 -13.56 -10.56
C ILE A 288 5.84 -14.69 -11.24
N ALA A 289 6.54 -15.59 -11.93
CA ALA A 289 5.93 -16.76 -12.55
C ALA A 289 5.50 -17.78 -11.49
N ASP A 290 4.29 -17.60 -10.96
CA ASP A 290 3.73 -18.42 -9.88
C ASP A 290 2.26 -18.73 -10.18
N ARG A 291 1.96 -20.01 -10.38
CA ARG A 291 0.65 -20.50 -10.83
C ARG A 291 -0.30 -20.84 -9.69
N ARG A 292 0.15 -20.79 -8.42
CA ARG A 292 -0.65 -21.21 -7.26
C ARG A 292 -1.91 -20.33 -7.15
N SER A 293 -3.09 -20.92 -7.05
CA SER A 293 -4.37 -20.22 -6.90
C SER A 293 -4.65 -19.69 -5.48
N GLY A 294 -3.97 -20.23 -4.46
CA GLY A 294 -4.16 -19.81 -3.08
C GLY A 294 -3.47 -18.50 -2.71
N PRO A 295 -3.78 -17.91 -1.53
CA PRO A 295 -3.21 -16.64 -1.07
C PRO A 295 -1.67 -16.66 -0.92
N GLY A 296 -1.07 -17.85 -0.80
CA GLY A 296 0.39 -18.05 -0.80
C GLY A 296 1.08 -17.92 -2.17
N ASN A 297 0.41 -17.40 -3.20
CA ASN A 297 1.05 -16.99 -4.45
C ASN A 297 2.04 -15.84 -4.20
N ARG A 298 3.25 -15.89 -4.77
CA ARG A 298 4.27 -14.84 -4.58
C ARG A 298 3.85 -13.47 -5.13
N ASN A 299 2.95 -13.40 -6.11
CA ASN A 299 2.42 -12.12 -6.60
C ASN A 299 1.54 -11.41 -5.55
N ASN A 300 1.05 -12.12 -4.54
CA ASN A 300 0.44 -11.53 -3.34
C ASN A 300 1.46 -10.97 -2.33
N GLY A 301 2.75 -10.99 -2.64
CA GLY A 301 3.80 -10.20 -2.00
C GLY A 301 4.43 -9.20 -2.97
N GLY A 302 5.65 -8.78 -2.63
CA GLY A 302 6.48 -7.86 -3.39
C GLY A 302 7.93 -7.92 -2.89
N PRO A 303 8.74 -6.88 -3.15
CA PRO A 303 8.39 -5.69 -3.93
C PRO A 303 8.10 -6.06 -5.39
N SER A 304 7.34 -5.22 -6.08
CA SER A 304 7.16 -5.32 -7.53
C SER A 304 7.03 -3.91 -8.11
N TYR A 305 7.45 -3.72 -9.35
CA TYR A 305 7.61 -2.41 -9.97
C TYR A 305 6.91 -2.40 -11.33
N GLY A 306 6.15 -1.34 -11.62
CA GLY A 306 5.56 -1.08 -12.92
C GLY A 306 5.84 0.36 -13.33
N ARG A 307 6.49 0.58 -14.47
CA ARG A 307 7.00 1.89 -14.92
C ARG A 307 6.32 2.35 -16.20
N VAL A 308 5.89 3.61 -16.21
CA VAL A 308 5.32 4.32 -17.36
C VAL A 308 6.05 5.67 -17.46
N ASP A 309 6.56 6.02 -18.65
CA ASP A 309 7.29 7.29 -18.85
C ASP A 309 6.40 8.42 -19.40
N ALA A 310 6.92 9.65 -19.39
CA ALA A 310 6.17 10.89 -19.67
C ALA A 310 5.45 10.92 -21.03
N GLY A 311 6.00 10.28 -22.05
CA GLY A 311 5.36 10.13 -23.38
C GLY A 311 4.12 9.21 -23.41
N CYS A 312 3.88 8.46 -22.33
CA CYS A 312 2.86 7.41 -22.27
C CYS A 312 1.97 7.39 -21.01
N TRP A 313 2.17 8.33 -20.07
CA TRP A 313 1.35 8.44 -18.85
C TRP A 313 -0.16 8.50 -19.16
N SER A 314 -0.89 7.49 -18.70
CA SER A 314 -2.33 7.33 -18.89
C SER A 314 -2.87 6.27 -17.93
N SER A 315 -4.19 6.26 -17.68
CA SER A 315 -4.84 5.18 -16.91
C SER A 315 -4.67 3.81 -17.56
N VAL A 316 -4.69 3.73 -18.89
CA VAL A 316 -4.60 2.45 -19.62
C VAL A 316 -3.22 1.83 -19.46
N MET A 317 -2.14 2.61 -19.69
CA MET A 317 -0.78 2.10 -19.48
C MET A 317 -0.49 1.82 -18.00
N ALA A 318 -0.94 2.69 -17.08
CA ALA A 318 -0.79 2.43 -15.65
C ALA A 318 -1.54 1.17 -15.19
N ALA A 319 -2.75 0.92 -15.71
CA ALA A 319 -3.50 -0.30 -15.43
C ALA A 319 -2.79 -1.53 -16.00
N LYS A 320 -2.27 -1.44 -17.23
CA LYS A 320 -1.49 -2.50 -17.88
C LYS A 320 -0.27 -2.90 -17.05
N GLU A 321 0.48 -1.94 -16.51
CA GLU A 321 1.64 -2.24 -15.66
C GLU A 321 1.22 -2.76 -14.28
N VAL A 322 0.20 -2.18 -13.63
CA VAL A 322 -0.32 -2.71 -12.35
C VAL A 322 -0.77 -4.16 -12.51
N THR A 323 -1.54 -4.48 -13.55
CA THR A 323 -2.04 -5.83 -13.86
C THR A 323 -0.88 -6.83 -14.01
N GLN A 324 0.21 -6.42 -14.66
CA GLN A 324 1.44 -7.23 -14.73
C GLN A 324 2.08 -7.43 -13.36
N THR A 325 2.20 -6.38 -12.53
CA THR A 325 2.73 -6.53 -11.16
C THR A 325 1.89 -7.43 -10.24
N LEU A 326 0.63 -7.72 -10.60
CA LEU A 326 -0.23 -8.68 -9.93
C LEU A 326 -0.06 -10.12 -10.45
N GLY A 327 0.83 -10.37 -11.41
CA GLY A 327 1.18 -11.71 -11.91
C GLY A 327 0.63 -12.09 -13.28
N ALA A 328 0.03 -11.16 -14.04
CA ALA A 328 -0.47 -11.42 -15.39
C ALA A 328 0.58 -11.08 -16.48
N VAL A 329 0.60 -11.74 -17.64
CA VAL A 329 -0.12 -12.96 -18.03
C VAL A 329 0.81 -14.17 -17.80
N LEU A 330 0.30 -15.23 -17.16
CA LEU A 330 1.09 -16.45 -16.95
C LEU A 330 1.21 -17.27 -18.23
N ILE A 331 2.37 -17.90 -18.41
CA ILE A 331 2.74 -18.61 -19.66
C ILE A 331 1.78 -19.73 -20.05
N ASP A 332 1.07 -20.33 -19.08
CA ASP A 332 0.14 -21.46 -19.26
C ASP A 332 -1.34 -21.04 -19.23
N SER A 333 -1.65 -19.75 -19.24
CA SER A 333 -3.01 -19.26 -19.49
C SER A 333 -3.51 -19.71 -20.88
N PRO A 334 -4.83 -19.98 -21.05
CA PRO A 334 -5.37 -20.58 -22.27
C PRO A 334 -5.00 -19.88 -23.59
N ASN A 335 -4.89 -18.55 -23.56
CA ASN A 335 -4.64 -17.70 -24.74
C ASN A 335 -3.28 -16.98 -24.67
N SER A 336 -2.38 -17.46 -23.80
CA SER A 336 -0.98 -17.06 -23.69
C SER A 336 -0.25 -17.04 -25.04
N SER A 337 0.50 -15.97 -25.29
CA SER A 337 1.48 -15.93 -26.38
C SER A 337 2.68 -16.84 -26.12
N GLY A 338 2.92 -17.21 -24.86
CA GLY A 338 4.15 -17.85 -24.37
C GLY A 338 5.24 -16.86 -23.98
N ALA A 339 5.07 -15.56 -24.25
CA ALA A 339 6.07 -14.50 -24.08
C ALA A 339 5.67 -13.44 -23.02
N GLY A 340 4.74 -13.77 -22.12
CA GLY A 340 4.25 -12.88 -21.06
C GLY A 340 3.13 -11.92 -21.50
N GLY A 341 2.51 -12.18 -22.66
CA GLY A 341 1.28 -11.54 -23.14
C GLY A 341 0.24 -12.58 -23.55
N CYS A 342 -0.87 -12.12 -24.12
CA CYS A 342 -1.95 -12.97 -24.65
C CYS A 342 -2.34 -12.59 -26.08
N LEU A 343 -3.17 -13.42 -26.73
CA LEU A 343 -3.45 -13.33 -28.17
C LEU A 343 -4.83 -12.79 -28.53
N ASP A 344 -5.69 -12.49 -27.56
CA ASP A 344 -7.07 -12.06 -27.80
C ASP A 344 -7.21 -10.53 -27.85
N GLU A 345 -6.91 -9.98 -29.02
CA GLU A 345 -7.15 -8.58 -29.35
C GLU A 345 -8.66 -8.27 -29.30
N TYR A 346 -9.15 -7.16 -28.75
CA TYR A 346 -8.49 -5.97 -28.19
C TYR A 346 -8.33 -5.97 -26.64
N ASP A 347 -8.00 -7.08 -25.98
CA ASP A 347 -7.77 -7.08 -24.53
C ASP A 347 -6.55 -6.23 -24.09
N LEU A 348 -6.61 -5.61 -22.90
CA LEU A 348 -5.55 -4.73 -22.37
C LEU A 348 -4.14 -5.35 -22.34
N LEU A 349 -4.02 -6.65 -22.05
CA LEU A 349 -2.73 -7.35 -21.99
C LEU A 349 -2.39 -8.13 -23.25
N CYS A 350 -3.32 -8.24 -24.20
CA CYS A 350 -3.09 -8.96 -25.44
C CYS A 350 -2.54 -8.03 -26.53
N GLY A 351 -1.93 -8.64 -27.55
CA GLY A 351 -1.41 -7.91 -28.70
C GLY A 351 -0.32 -8.67 -29.44
N SER A 352 0.19 -8.06 -30.50
CA SER A 352 1.32 -8.62 -31.24
C SER A 352 2.60 -8.47 -30.42
N ASP A 353 3.29 -9.59 -30.15
CA ASP A 353 4.53 -9.63 -29.38
C ASP A 353 5.63 -10.46 -30.07
N ARG A 354 6.76 -10.63 -29.39
CA ARG A 354 7.93 -11.35 -29.92
C ARG A 354 7.70 -12.85 -30.19
N SER A 355 6.58 -13.44 -29.74
CA SER A 355 6.26 -14.84 -30.06
C SER A 355 5.98 -15.05 -31.54
N GLY A 356 5.64 -13.99 -32.28
CA GLY A 356 5.25 -14.06 -33.69
C GLY A 356 3.92 -14.78 -33.94
N LYS A 357 3.22 -15.21 -32.89
CA LYS A 357 1.90 -15.84 -33.00
C LYS A 357 0.85 -14.82 -33.45
N PRO A 358 -0.09 -15.19 -34.33
CA PRO A 358 -1.11 -14.26 -34.81
C PRO A 358 -2.12 -13.95 -33.71
N VAL A 359 -2.37 -12.66 -33.48
CA VAL A 359 -3.47 -12.20 -32.63
C VAL A 359 -4.83 -12.53 -33.25
N ARG A 360 -5.84 -12.68 -32.39
CA ARG A 360 -7.21 -13.04 -32.72
C ARG A 360 -8.12 -11.89 -32.29
N ASN A 361 -8.80 -11.26 -33.24
CA ASN A 361 -9.72 -10.15 -32.96
C ASN A 361 -11.06 -10.68 -32.41
N VAL A 362 -11.06 -11.16 -31.17
CA VAL A 362 -12.24 -11.78 -30.51
C VAL A 362 -12.89 -10.86 -29.48
N CYS A 363 -12.13 -9.95 -28.85
CA CYS A 363 -12.70 -8.98 -27.92
C CYS A 363 -13.25 -7.76 -28.69
N PRO A 364 -14.35 -7.14 -28.23
CA PRO A 364 -14.78 -5.85 -28.77
C PRO A 364 -13.82 -4.73 -28.32
N LYS A 365 -13.67 -3.67 -29.13
CA LYS A 365 -12.77 -2.53 -28.87
C LYS A 365 -12.89 -1.84 -27.51
N ARG A 366 -14.01 -1.99 -26.81
CA ARG A 366 -14.16 -1.49 -25.43
C ARG A 366 -13.24 -2.21 -24.43
N ASN A 367 -12.64 -3.33 -24.81
CA ASN A 367 -11.70 -4.06 -23.97
C ASN A 367 -10.26 -3.52 -24.06
N GLU A 368 -9.99 -2.52 -24.94
CA GLU A 368 -8.74 -1.73 -24.92
C GLU A 368 -8.54 -1.03 -23.54
N ASN A 369 -9.60 -0.95 -22.72
CA ASN A 369 -9.59 -0.52 -21.32
C ASN A 369 -10.41 -1.44 -20.38
N ARG A 370 -10.36 -2.77 -20.60
CA ARG A 370 -10.89 -3.80 -19.67
C ARG A 370 -9.90 -4.94 -19.50
N LEU A 371 -10.01 -5.65 -18.40
CA LEU A 371 -9.22 -6.84 -18.07
C LEU A 371 -9.95 -8.11 -18.52
N ASP A 372 -9.23 -8.98 -19.21
CA ASP A 372 -9.58 -10.37 -19.57
C ASP A 372 -10.99 -10.50 -20.18
N CYS A 373 -11.14 -10.18 -21.47
CA CYS A 373 -12.43 -10.20 -22.16
C CYS A 373 -13.10 -11.58 -22.25
N GLY A 374 -12.32 -12.67 -22.16
CA GLY A 374 -12.80 -14.05 -22.13
C GLY A 374 -13.15 -14.53 -20.71
N HIS A 375 -12.60 -13.84 -19.70
CA HIS A 375 -12.63 -14.17 -18.28
C HIS A 375 -12.02 -15.56 -18.01
N ASP A 376 -10.93 -15.90 -18.72
CA ASP A 376 -10.30 -17.22 -18.72
C ASP A 376 -8.76 -17.23 -18.66
N ASP A 377 -8.07 -16.10 -18.84
CA ASP A 377 -6.60 -16.01 -18.88
C ASP A 377 -5.94 -15.56 -17.58
N TYR A 378 -6.41 -14.45 -17.00
CA TYR A 378 -5.75 -13.82 -15.85
C TYR A 378 -6.68 -13.11 -14.85
N PHE A 379 -7.92 -12.76 -15.24
CA PHE A 379 -8.84 -11.99 -14.39
C PHE A 379 -10.30 -12.45 -14.50
N SER A 380 -10.88 -12.88 -13.39
CA SER A 380 -12.33 -13.09 -13.26
C SER A 380 -12.75 -13.04 -11.80
N THR A 381 -13.79 -12.27 -11.46
CA THR A 381 -14.34 -12.31 -10.09
C THR A 381 -15.25 -13.51 -9.83
N ASN A 382 -15.67 -14.21 -10.88
CA ASN A 382 -16.53 -15.39 -10.83
C ASN A 382 -16.05 -16.46 -11.85
N PRO A 383 -14.86 -17.05 -11.64
CA PRO A 383 -14.30 -18.02 -12.57
C PRO A 383 -15.15 -19.29 -12.58
N LYS A 384 -15.52 -19.76 -13.78
CA LYS A 384 -16.31 -20.98 -13.97
C LYS A 384 -15.65 -22.17 -13.23
N PRO A 385 -16.39 -22.95 -12.41
CA PRO A 385 -15.81 -24.07 -11.69
C PRO A 385 -15.03 -25.03 -12.60
N GLY A 386 -13.77 -25.29 -12.24
CA GLY A 386 -12.87 -26.16 -13.00
C GLY A 386 -12.18 -25.52 -14.21
N SER A 387 -12.38 -24.23 -14.49
CA SER A 387 -11.61 -23.46 -15.49
C SER A 387 -10.13 -23.29 -15.10
N TYR A 388 -9.35 -22.63 -15.96
CA TYR A 388 -7.98 -22.22 -15.64
C TYR A 388 -7.95 -21.33 -14.40
N LEU A 389 -8.71 -20.23 -14.38
CA LEU A 389 -8.79 -19.27 -13.26
C LEU A 389 -9.45 -19.80 -11.98
N ALA A 390 -10.06 -20.99 -12.02
CA ALA A 390 -10.54 -21.68 -10.82
C ALA A 390 -9.49 -22.64 -10.23
N LYS A 391 -8.36 -22.85 -10.91
CA LYS A 391 -7.28 -23.80 -10.53
C LYS A 391 -5.93 -23.13 -10.36
N ASN A 392 -5.63 -22.13 -11.18
CA ASN A 392 -4.39 -21.38 -11.21
C ASN A 392 -4.60 -19.95 -10.71
N TRP A 393 -3.51 -19.18 -10.63
CA TRP A 393 -3.53 -17.80 -10.18
C TRP A 393 -4.50 -16.94 -11.00
N ASN A 394 -5.36 -16.23 -10.29
CA ASN A 394 -6.34 -15.29 -10.83
C ASN A 394 -6.15 -13.97 -10.08
N ILE A 395 -5.74 -12.91 -10.78
CA ILE A 395 -5.32 -11.68 -10.10
C ILE A 395 -6.48 -10.98 -9.36
N ALA A 396 -7.74 -11.33 -9.68
CA ALA A 396 -8.92 -10.88 -8.95
C ALA A 396 -9.00 -11.44 -7.50
N GLN A 397 -8.11 -12.35 -7.12
CA GLN A 397 -7.89 -12.83 -5.76
C GLN A 397 -6.74 -12.12 -5.05
N SER A 398 -6.12 -11.10 -5.68
CA SER A 398 -4.98 -10.43 -5.09
C SER A 398 -5.36 -9.55 -3.89
N GLU A 399 -4.59 -9.65 -2.81
CA GLU A 399 -4.71 -8.80 -1.63
C GLU A 399 -4.22 -7.36 -1.86
N PHE A 400 -3.72 -7.03 -3.05
CA PHE A 400 -3.52 -5.64 -3.49
C PHE A 400 -4.79 -5.02 -4.09
N LEU A 401 -5.91 -5.76 -4.10
CA LEU A 401 -7.24 -5.31 -4.49
C LEU A 401 -8.19 -5.35 -3.28
N LEU A 402 -9.08 -4.35 -3.18
CA LEU A 402 -10.19 -4.30 -2.24
C LEU A 402 -11.44 -4.92 -2.88
N ARG A 403 -12.31 -5.50 -2.05
CA ARG A 403 -13.49 -6.24 -2.51
C ARG A 403 -14.77 -5.68 -1.88
N SER A 404 -15.72 -5.24 -2.71
CA SER A 404 -17.03 -4.74 -2.24
C SER A 404 -17.99 -5.85 -1.77
N ASP A 405 -17.63 -7.11 -1.95
CA ASP A 405 -18.43 -8.28 -1.56
C ASP A 405 -18.33 -8.64 -0.07
N GLY A 406 -17.49 -7.92 0.71
CA GLY A 406 -17.22 -8.20 2.12
C GLY A 406 -16.41 -9.49 2.36
N GLY A 407 -15.91 -10.13 1.30
CA GLY A 407 -15.25 -11.42 1.33
C GLY A 407 -13.74 -11.34 1.52
N ASP A 408 -13.27 -10.82 2.66
CA ASP A 408 -11.90 -11.06 3.11
C ASP A 408 -11.72 -12.52 3.62
N ASP A 409 -12.83 -13.19 3.92
CA ASP A 409 -12.92 -14.64 4.09
C ASP A 409 -12.69 -15.34 2.74
N VAL A 410 -11.43 -15.51 2.36
CA VAL A 410 -11.03 -16.46 1.30
C VAL A 410 -11.41 -17.85 1.77
N ALA A 411 -12.43 -18.46 1.14
CA ALA A 411 -12.84 -19.81 1.45
C ALA A 411 -11.66 -20.79 1.27
N ASP A 412 -11.31 -21.51 2.35
CA ASP A 412 -10.33 -22.59 2.30
C ASP A 412 -10.72 -23.60 1.21
N ALA A 413 -9.74 -23.98 0.39
CA ALA A 413 -9.94 -24.93 -0.70
C ALA A 413 -10.22 -26.34 -0.13
N GLY A 414 -11.50 -26.73 -0.03
CA GLY A 414 -11.89 -27.98 0.63
C GLY A 414 -13.21 -28.62 0.16
N GLY A 415 -13.14 -29.46 -0.88
CA GLY A 415 -14.11 -30.54 -1.12
C GLY A 415 -15.40 -30.19 -1.89
N PRO A 416 -15.98 -31.15 -2.64
CA PRO A 416 -17.15 -30.89 -3.47
C PRO A 416 -18.47 -30.99 -2.69
N GLY A 417 -19.32 -29.98 -2.90
CA GLY A 417 -20.78 -30.08 -3.01
C GLY A 417 -21.58 -30.84 -1.93
N SER A 418 -22.49 -30.12 -1.27
CA SER A 418 -23.70 -30.74 -0.71
C SER A 418 -24.92 -29.90 -1.03
N GLU A 419 -25.64 -30.32 -2.07
CA GLU A 419 -27.01 -29.88 -2.32
C GLU A 419 -27.90 -30.32 -1.15
N VAL A 420 -28.81 -29.44 -0.72
CA VAL A 420 -29.77 -29.76 0.33
C VAL A 420 -30.91 -30.60 -0.24
N VAL A 421 -30.84 -31.92 -0.10
CA VAL A 421 -31.96 -32.84 -0.37
C VAL A 421 -32.35 -33.57 0.91
N THR A 422 -33.63 -33.47 1.29
CA THR A 422 -34.18 -34.01 2.55
C THR A 422 -34.76 -35.41 2.37
N ALA A 423 -34.35 -36.37 3.20
CA ALA A 423 -35.04 -37.65 3.44
C ALA A 423 -34.64 -38.27 4.80
N PRO A 424 -35.48 -39.12 5.44
CA PRO A 424 -35.39 -39.37 6.89
C PRO A 424 -34.71 -40.67 7.36
N SER A 425 -34.37 -40.63 8.66
CA SER A 425 -33.79 -41.59 9.63
C SER A 425 -33.89 -43.11 9.46
N ALA A 426 -32.79 -43.79 9.83
CA ALA A 426 -32.73 -45.15 10.40
C ALA A 426 -31.56 -45.27 11.43
N PRO A 427 -31.55 -46.24 12.37
CA PRO A 427 -30.79 -46.18 13.64
C PRO A 427 -29.39 -46.86 13.62
N PRO A 428 -28.56 -46.71 14.69
CA PRO A 428 -27.12 -47.00 14.66
C PRO A 428 -26.74 -48.46 15.02
N VAL A 429 -25.49 -48.83 14.69
CA VAL A 429 -24.83 -50.08 15.09
C VAL A 429 -23.43 -49.77 15.67
N GLU A 430 -23.04 -50.46 16.74
CA GLU A 430 -21.81 -50.25 17.52
C GLU A 430 -20.52 -50.73 16.82
N PRO A 431 -19.33 -50.24 17.24
CA PRO A 431 -18.03 -50.60 16.66
C PRO A 431 -17.33 -51.78 17.37
N SER A 432 -16.36 -52.38 16.69
CA SER A 432 -15.36 -53.30 17.27
C SER A 432 -14.08 -53.33 16.40
N PRO A 433 -12.91 -53.74 16.94
CA PRO A 433 -11.72 -52.87 16.87
C PRO A 433 -10.65 -53.28 15.83
N VAL A 434 -9.66 -52.39 15.69
CA VAL A 434 -8.53 -52.48 14.76
C VAL A 434 -7.30 -53.11 15.43
N ASP A 435 -6.57 -53.97 14.72
CA ASP A 435 -5.31 -54.58 15.17
C ASP A 435 -4.08 -53.90 14.52
N SER A 436 -2.90 -54.12 15.12
CA SER A 436 -1.71 -53.28 14.98
C SER A 436 -0.55 -53.94 14.21
N GLY A 437 0.28 -53.13 13.55
CA GLY A 437 1.47 -53.57 12.80
C GLY A 437 2.64 -52.57 12.88
N PRO A 438 3.90 -53.02 13.05
CA PRO A 438 5.05 -52.13 13.32
C PRO A 438 5.89 -51.77 12.06
N PRO A 439 6.71 -50.69 12.11
CA PRO A 439 7.61 -50.28 11.03
C PRO A 439 9.05 -50.81 11.19
N ALA A 440 9.85 -50.76 10.11
CA ALA A 440 11.25 -51.22 10.09
C ALA A 440 12.25 -50.19 9.52
N SER A 441 13.23 -49.86 10.38
CA SER A 441 14.68 -49.66 10.16
C SER A 441 15.26 -48.96 8.91
N ALA A 442 16.15 -47.99 9.17
CA ALA A 442 17.18 -47.48 8.26
C ALA A 442 18.61 -47.91 8.71
N PRO A 443 19.64 -47.96 7.83
CA PRO A 443 20.98 -48.47 8.15
C PRO A 443 22.02 -47.38 8.52
N ALA A 444 23.15 -47.80 9.12
CA ALA A 444 24.24 -46.95 9.62
C ALA A 444 25.64 -47.40 9.12
N GLY A 445 26.67 -46.55 9.31
CA GLY A 445 28.10 -46.85 9.04
C GLY A 445 29.09 -45.94 9.80
N PRO A 446 30.36 -46.35 10.05
CA PRO A 446 31.07 -46.09 11.34
C PRO A 446 32.57 -45.63 11.19
N PRO A 447 33.53 -45.79 12.15
CA PRO A 447 33.66 -45.16 13.50
C PRO A 447 35.10 -44.71 13.98
N GLY A 448 35.16 -43.90 15.07
CA GLY A 448 36.17 -43.92 16.20
C GLY A 448 37.63 -43.41 16.01
N PRO A 449 38.47 -43.24 17.08
CA PRO A 449 38.25 -43.49 18.53
C PRO A 449 38.86 -42.48 19.60
N ASP A 450 38.45 -42.62 20.89
CA ASP A 450 39.17 -42.48 22.22
C ASP A 450 39.81 -41.12 22.73
N THR A 451 39.92 -40.76 24.04
CA THR A 451 39.71 -41.40 25.39
C THR A 451 39.56 -40.39 26.59
N ALA A 452 38.89 -40.80 27.70
CA ALA A 452 39.10 -40.49 29.17
C ALA A 452 39.12 -39.02 29.72
N ASP A 453 38.76 -38.64 30.98
CA ASP A 453 38.46 -39.31 32.27
C ASP A 453 37.46 -38.48 33.16
N GLY A 454 36.90 -39.06 34.24
CA GLY A 454 36.07 -38.40 35.30
C GLY A 454 36.44 -38.86 36.73
N PRO A 455 35.66 -38.64 37.83
CA PRO A 455 34.29 -38.10 38.01
C PRO A 455 34.25 -36.86 39.00
N GLY A 456 33.20 -36.40 39.72
CA GLY A 456 31.78 -36.77 39.91
C GLY A 456 31.07 -36.07 41.12
N ASN A 457 29.89 -36.59 41.51
CA ASN A 457 29.05 -36.37 42.73
C ASN A 457 28.19 -35.07 42.90
N GLY A 458 26.86 -35.23 42.75
CA GLY A 458 25.78 -34.40 43.35
C GLY A 458 25.27 -34.99 44.69
N PRO A 459 23.96 -34.97 45.09
CA PRO A 459 22.72 -34.61 44.35
C PRO A 459 21.73 -33.74 45.21
N PRO A 460 20.39 -33.96 45.25
CA PRO A 460 19.35 -33.48 44.32
C PRO A 460 18.28 -32.54 44.97
N GLY A 461 17.28 -32.11 44.19
CA GLY A 461 16.09 -31.36 44.68
C GLY A 461 14.87 -32.24 45.02
N PRO A 462 13.78 -31.66 45.59
CA PRO A 462 12.60 -32.42 46.05
C PRO A 462 11.35 -32.31 45.14
N GLU A 463 10.43 -33.22 45.41
CA GLU A 463 9.22 -33.56 44.65
C GLU A 463 7.94 -32.92 45.23
N VAL A 464 6.79 -33.21 44.62
CA VAL A 464 5.46 -32.71 45.03
C VAL A 464 4.85 -33.62 46.11
N GLU A 465 4.25 -33.02 47.15
CA GLU A 465 3.34 -33.74 48.04
C GLU A 465 2.23 -32.81 48.55
N GLN A 466 0.97 -33.20 48.37
CA GLN A 466 -0.19 -32.55 49.01
C GLN A 466 -1.21 -33.63 49.35
N THR A 467 -1.71 -33.59 50.58
CA THR A 467 -2.23 -34.75 51.33
C THR A 467 -3.75 -34.86 51.39
N ASP A 468 -4.23 -36.11 51.32
CA ASP A 468 -5.40 -36.73 52.00
C ASP A 468 -6.78 -36.03 52.10
N GLY A 469 -7.81 -36.82 51.76
CA GLY A 469 -9.23 -36.56 52.10
C GLY A 469 -9.60 -37.00 53.54
N PRO A 470 -10.91 -37.18 53.84
CA PRO A 470 -11.61 -38.34 53.30
C PRO A 470 -13.11 -38.15 52.92
N GLN A 471 -13.60 -39.21 52.25
CA GLN A 471 -14.93 -39.53 51.71
C GLN A 471 -16.18 -39.30 52.59
N GLY A 472 -17.34 -39.30 51.91
CA GLY A 472 -18.68 -39.39 52.50
C GLY A 472 -19.75 -39.51 51.40
N ASP A 473 -20.04 -40.75 51.00
CA ASP A 473 -20.93 -41.20 49.93
C ASP A 473 -22.41 -40.78 50.11
N ASP A 474 -23.23 -40.73 49.04
CA ASP A 474 -24.18 -41.80 48.67
C ASP A 474 -25.22 -41.39 47.57
N GLU A 475 -25.94 -42.38 47.03
CA GLU A 475 -26.88 -42.34 45.89
C GLU A 475 -28.21 -41.57 46.11
N GLY A 476 -28.95 -41.29 45.03
CA GLY A 476 -30.40 -41.02 45.16
C GLY A 476 -31.13 -40.34 43.99
N ARG A 477 -31.54 -41.10 42.97
CA ARG A 477 -32.67 -40.70 42.08
C ARG A 477 -33.94 -41.40 42.58
N PRO A 478 -35.05 -40.67 42.75
CA PRO A 478 -36.25 -41.08 42.02
C PRO A 478 -37.12 -39.92 41.49
N ASP A 479 -37.72 -40.19 40.34
CA ASP A 479 -39.01 -39.67 39.85
C ASP A 479 -39.96 -40.91 39.87
N PRO A 480 -41.31 -40.87 39.95
CA PRO A 480 -42.17 -39.79 39.43
C PRO A 480 -43.55 -39.57 40.15
N THR A 481 -44.45 -38.87 39.42
CA THR A 481 -45.94 -38.91 39.46
C THR A 481 -46.73 -38.21 40.59
N ALA A 482 -47.54 -37.20 40.22
CA ALA A 482 -49.00 -37.36 40.02
C ALA A 482 -49.71 -36.11 39.45
N THR A 483 -50.66 -36.34 38.53
CA THR A 483 -51.66 -35.41 37.94
C THR A 483 -53.08 -35.81 38.49
N PRO A 484 -54.27 -35.30 38.04
CA PRO A 484 -54.64 -34.23 37.09
C PRO A 484 -55.83 -33.29 37.47
N GLU A 485 -56.11 -32.33 36.57
CA GLU A 485 -57.46 -31.80 36.16
C GLU A 485 -58.33 -30.92 37.09
N GLN A 486 -58.98 -29.85 36.60
CA GLN A 486 -60.01 -29.89 35.54
C GLN A 486 -60.23 -28.59 34.72
N VAL A 487 -60.59 -28.75 33.43
CA VAL A 487 -61.72 -28.11 32.67
C VAL A 487 -61.78 -26.56 32.57
N ARG A 488 -62.12 -25.88 31.45
CA ARG A 488 -62.27 -26.16 30.00
C ARG A 488 -62.60 -24.81 29.31
N GLY A 489 -62.06 -24.50 28.13
CA GLY A 489 -62.49 -23.35 27.31
C GLY A 489 -61.92 -23.35 25.89
N LYS A 490 -62.73 -23.03 24.88
CA LYS A 490 -62.39 -23.06 23.43
C LYS A 490 -63.10 -21.88 22.72
N PRO A 491 -62.80 -21.55 21.44
CA PRO A 491 -61.79 -20.54 21.08
C PRO A 491 -62.38 -19.31 20.35
N GLY A 492 -61.58 -18.24 20.19
CA GLY A 492 -61.95 -17.08 19.37
C GLY A 492 -60.70 -16.36 18.83
N ALA A 493 -60.67 -16.06 17.53
CA ALA A 493 -59.48 -15.52 16.84
C ALA A 493 -59.47 -13.98 16.77
N ARG A 494 -58.28 -13.37 16.83
CA ARG A 494 -57.91 -12.08 16.17
C ARG A 494 -56.37 -11.87 16.19
N PRO A 495 -55.82 -10.88 15.46
CA PRO A 495 -54.67 -11.14 14.58
C PRO A 495 -53.30 -10.95 15.24
N ILE A 496 -52.29 -11.58 14.63
CA ILE A 496 -50.88 -11.39 14.98
C ILE A 496 -50.48 -9.97 14.57
N ALA A 497 -50.22 -9.11 15.56
CA ALA A 497 -49.58 -7.82 15.32
C ALA A 497 -48.16 -8.05 14.82
N ALA A 498 -47.70 -7.25 13.84
CA ALA A 498 -46.34 -7.32 13.35
C ALA A 498 -45.35 -7.02 14.49
N ALA A 499 -44.72 -8.07 15.02
CA ALA A 499 -43.63 -7.94 15.96
C ALA A 499 -42.46 -7.27 15.23
N LYS A 500 -42.16 -6.01 15.59
CA LYS A 500 -40.85 -5.44 15.28
C LYS A 500 -39.81 -6.34 15.95
N HIS A 501 -39.06 -7.11 15.17
CA HIS A 501 -37.86 -7.75 15.67
C HIS A 501 -36.95 -6.63 16.20
N ARG A 502 -36.84 -6.52 17.53
CA ARG A 502 -35.68 -5.87 18.13
C ARG A 502 -34.48 -6.70 17.70
N ALA A 503 -33.51 -6.07 17.06
CA ALA A 503 -32.18 -6.65 16.96
C ALA A 503 -31.70 -7.03 18.36
N ALA A 504 -30.94 -8.13 18.45
CA ALA A 504 -30.30 -8.50 19.71
C ALA A 504 -29.41 -7.33 20.20
N PRO A 505 -29.25 -7.13 21.52
CA PRO A 505 -28.33 -6.13 22.02
C PRO A 505 -26.91 -6.50 21.55
N VAL A 506 -26.30 -5.65 20.72
CA VAL A 506 -24.90 -5.80 20.32
C VAL A 506 -24.05 -5.70 21.58
N GLN A 507 -23.25 -6.73 21.85
CA GLN A 507 -22.34 -6.71 22.99
C GLN A 507 -21.27 -5.66 22.75
N ALA A 508 -21.18 -4.66 23.65
CA ALA A 508 -20.22 -3.58 23.53
C ALA A 508 -18.79 -4.07 23.78
N VAL A 509 -18.04 -4.29 22.70
CA VAL A 509 -16.64 -4.73 22.72
C VAL A 509 -15.75 -3.59 22.23
N LEU A 510 -14.65 -3.34 22.94
CA LEU A 510 -13.54 -2.50 22.49
C LEU A 510 -12.27 -3.35 22.51
N GLU A 511 -11.64 -3.44 21.35
CA GLU A 511 -10.34 -4.05 21.15
C GLU A 511 -9.28 -2.95 20.97
N ILE A 512 -8.08 -3.19 21.50
CA ILE A 512 -6.93 -2.29 21.40
C ILE A 512 -5.74 -3.08 20.88
N ARG A 513 -5.10 -2.59 19.81
CA ARG A 513 -3.95 -3.22 19.13
C ARG A 513 -2.89 -2.18 18.74
N ASP A 514 -1.81 -2.65 18.13
CA ASP A 514 -0.80 -1.83 17.44
C ASP A 514 -0.21 -0.71 18.32
N ALA A 515 0.10 -1.05 19.57
CA ALA A 515 0.59 -0.10 20.56
C ALA A 515 2.02 0.37 20.26
N THR A 516 2.17 1.64 19.91
CA THR A 516 3.46 2.31 19.80
C THR A 516 3.80 3.04 21.11
N SER A 517 4.92 3.76 21.12
CA SER A 517 5.31 4.68 22.20
C SER A 517 4.36 5.87 22.38
N SER A 518 3.59 6.22 21.36
CA SER A 518 2.78 7.44 21.29
C SER A 518 1.34 7.23 20.83
N SER A 519 0.95 5.99 20.47
CA SER A 519 -0.39 5.71 19.94
C SER A 519 -0.84 4.27 20.16
N VAL A 520 -2.16 4.05 20.03
CA VAL A 520 -2.78 2.72 19.94
C VAL A 520 -3.87 2.72 18.87
N ARG A 521 -4.13 1.56 18.24
CA ARG A 521 -5.30 1.36 17.39
C ARG A 521 -6.49 0.86 18.23
N LEU A 522 -7.65 1.46 18.02
CA LEU A 522 -8.92 1.18 18.68
C LEU A 522 -9.91 0.63 17.66
N THR A 523 -10.56 -0.49 17.97
CA THR A 523 -11.64 -1.08 17.16
C THR A 523 -12.80 -1.46 18.08
N TRP A 524 -14.04 -1.06 17.75
CA TRP A 524 -15.21 -1.40 18.58
C TRP A 524 -16.45 -1.80 17.79
N SER A 525 -17.31 -2.61 18.42
CA SER A 525 -18.60 -3.02 17.87
C SER A 525 -19.52 -1.83 17.59
N ALA A 526 -20.28 -1.86 16.48
CA ALA A 526 -21.23 -0.80 16.19
C ALA A 526 -22.44 -0.84 17.15
N ALA A 527 -22.78 0.29 17.79
CA ALA A 527 -23.98 0.40 18.61
C ALA A 527 -25.27 0.45 17.76
N ALA A 528 -25.18 1.10 16.60
CA ALA A 528 -26.16 1.16 15.52
C ALA A 528 -25.48 1.69 14.24
N PRO A 529 -26.05 1.49 13.03
CA PRO A 529 -25.43 1.92 11.77
C PRO A 529 -25.08 3.42 11.69
N GLU A 530 -25.88 4.27 12.34
CA GLU A 530 -25.70 5.74 12.36
C GLU A 530 -25.31 6.27 13.75
N ALA A 531 -24.77 5.41 14.62
CA ALA A 531 -24.38 5.81 15.96
C ALA A 531 -23.23 6.82 15.95
N THR A 532 -23.32 7.80 16.86
CA THR A 532 -22.22 8.72 17.18
C THR A 532 -21.63 8.30 18.52
N TYR A 533 -20.31 8.26 18.60
CA TYR A 533 -19.56 7.81 19.76
C TYR A 533 -18.80 8.96 20.40
N GLU A 534 -18.83 9.03 21.73
CA GLU A 534 -17.95 9.88 22.53
C GLU A 534 -16.79 9.03 23.06
N VAL A 535 -15.56 9.47 22.81
CA VAL A 535 -14.34 8.74 23.19
C VAL A 535 -13.70 9.42 24.39
N TRP A 536 -13.51 8.64 25.46
CA TRP A 536 -12.94 9.06 26.72
C TRP A 536 -11.61 8.36 26.98
N VAL A 537 -10.63 9.11 27.48
CA VAL A 537 -9.29 8.63 27.87
C VAL A 537 -8.97 9.20 29.25
N GLY A 538 -8.58 8.32 30.19
CA GLY A 538 -8.23 8.76 31.55
C GLY A 538 -9.38 9.43 32.33
N GLY A 539 -10.64 9.16 31.93
CA GLY A 539 -11.82 9.79 32.55
C GLY A 539 -12.18 11.18 32.01
N GLN A 540 -11.50 11.68 30.96
CA GLN A 540 -11.88 12.90 30.24
C GLN A 540 -12.38 12.55 28.82
N PRO A 541 -13.38 13.25 28.27
CA PRO A 541 -13.71 13.14 26.85
C PRO A 541 -12.59 13.78 26.02
N ILE A 542 -12.26 13.19 24.88
CA ILE A 542 -11.21 13.71 23.98
C ILE A 542 -11.68 13.95 22.54
N ALA A 543 -12.72 13.26 22.09
CA ALA A 543 -13.23 13.34 20.73
C ALA A 543 -14.68 12.81 20.61
N THR A 544 -15.33 13.12 19.49
CA THR A 544 -16.60 12.54 19.06
C THR A 544 -16.47 12.06 17.62
N THR A 545 -16.94 10.86 17.30
CA THR A 545 -16.78 10.25 15.96
C THR A 545 -17.96 9.38 15.56
N LYS A 546 -18.11 9.12 14.25
CA LYS A 546 -18.98 8.06 13.69
C LYS A 546 -18.23 6.78 13.32
N ALA A 547 -16.90 6.82 13.28
CA ALA A 547 -16.10 5.64 12.99
C ALA A 547 -16.19 4.62 14.13
N THR A 548 -15.92 3.36 13.81
CA THR A 548 -15.75 2.23 14.76
C THR A 548 -14.30 1.74 14.82
N ARG A 549 -13.43 2.33 14.00
CA ARG A 549 -11.98 2.14 13.98
C ARG A 549 -11.29 3.50 14.02
N ALA A 550 -10.27 3.64 14.86
CA ALA A 550 -9.52 4.88 15.01
C ALA A 550 -8.12 4.64 15.60
N ARG A 551 -7.19 5.54 15.35
CA ARG A 551 -5.90 5.63 16.03
C ARG A 551 -5.97 6.73 17.09
N LEU A 552 -5.68 6.38 18.33
CA LEU A 552 -5.52 7.33 19.44
C LEU A 552 -4.04 7.73 19.50
N ILE A 553 -3.74 9.02 19.34
CA ILE A 553 -2.37 9.55 19.20
C ILE A 553 -2.02 10.57 20.29
N GLY A 554 -0.74 10.84 20.48
CA GLY A 554 -0.25 11.73 21.53
C GLY A 554 -0.39 11.14 22.93
N LEU A 555 -0.06 9.85 23.07
CA LEU A 555 0.04 9.18 24.36
C LEU A 555 1.47 9.28 24.92
N LYS A 556 1.63 9.13 26.24
CA LYS A 556 2.95 8.95 26.86
C LYS A 556 3.42 7.51 26.62
N PRO A 557 4.73 7.26 26.50
CA PRO A 557 5.29 5.91 26.49
C PRO A 557 5.17 5.23 27.85
N ASP A 558 5.11 3.90 27.85
CA ASP A 558 5.11 3.06 29.07
C ASP A 558 4.00 3.42 30.09
N GLU A 559 2.81 3.81 29.59
CA GLU A 559 1.73 4.39 30.39
C GLU A 559 0.39 3.66 30.12
N LYS A 560 -0.46 3.55 31.16
CA LYS A 560 -1.75 2.83 31.06
C LYS A 560 -2.93 3.79 31.07
N TYR A 561 -3.75 3.69 30.03
CA TYR A 561 -4.92 4.53 29.83
C TYR A 561 -6.21 3.72 29.86
N GLN A 562 -7.13 4.07 30.75
CA GLN A 562 -8.51 3.58 30.62
C GLN A 562 -9.18 4.29 29.44
N VAL A 563 -9.50 3.55 28.39
CA VAL A 563 -10.30 4.01 27.26
C VAL A 563 -11.76 3.62 27.50
N THR A 564 -12.69 4.52 27.17
CA THR A 564 -14.14 4.25 27.23
C THR A 564 -14.82 4.87 26.01
N ILE A 565 -15.57 4.05 25.26
CA ILE A 565 -16.41 4.47 24.14
C ILE A 565 -17.86 4.48 24.61
N LYS A 566 -18.58 5.59 24.44
CA LYS A 566 -20.01 5.70 24.81
C LYS A 566 -20.88 6.06 23.62
N SER A 567 -22.13 5.59 23.59
CA SER A 567 -23.16 6.10 22.67
C SER A 567 -24.52 6.10 23.36
N GLY A 568 -24.99 7.30 23.74
CA GLY A 568 -26.10 7.46 24.67
C GLY A 568 -25.87 6.76 26.01
N ASP A 569 -26.96 6.53 26.75
CA ASP A 569 -26.90 5.89 28.08
C ASP A 569 -26.80 4.35 28.02
N ALA A 570 -27.02 3.75 26.85
CA ALA A 570 -27.19 2.30 26.68
C ALA A 570 -25.95 1.56 26.14
N TYR A 571 -25.03 2.27 25.48
CA TYR A 571 -23.80 1.67 24.94
C TYR A 571 -22.57 2.19 25.70
N THR A 572 -21.76 1.28 26.23
CA THR A 572 -20.46 1.61 26.83
C THR A 572 -19.50 0.43 26.63
N ALA A 573 -18.45 0.62 25.84
CA ALA A 573 -17.33 -0.31 25.71
C ALA A 573 -16.11 0.24 26.47
N LYS A 574 -15.34 -0.63 27.13
CA LYS A 574 -14.16 -0.25 27.93
C LYS A 574 -13.03 -1.25 27.73
N ALA A 575 -11.81 -0.72 27.62
CA ALA A 575 -10.57 -1.48 27.63
C ALA A 575 -9.43 -0.61 28.16
N THR A 576 -8.33 -1.24 28.54
CA THR A 576 -7.11 -0.56 28.96
C THR A 576 -6.13 -0.55 27.80
N ALA A 577 -5.71 0.64 27.36
CA ALA A 577 -4.57 0.81 26.48
C ALA A 577 -3.29 0.84 27.32
N GLU A 578 -2.23 0.23 26.80
CA GLU A 578 -0.88 0.24 27.36
C GLU A 578 0.06 0.57 26.21
N THR A 579 0.78 1.68 26.32
CA THR A 579 1.75 2.10 25.30
C THR A 579 3.08 1.39 25.47
N SER A 580 3.79 1.21 24.37
CA SER A 580 5.16 0.68 24.40
C SER A 580 6.14 1.70 25.01
N PRO A 581 7.31 1.28 25.51
CA PRO A 581 8.38 2.20 25.89
C PRO A 581 8.88 3.04 24.69
N ALA A 582 9.31 4.27 24.95
CA ALA A 582 9.91 5.13 23.92
C ALA A 582 11.32 4.65 23.54
N ALA A 583 11.47 4.19 22.29
CA ALA A 583 12.75 3.80 21.73
C ALA A 583 13.72 5.01 21.66
N ARG A 584 14.99 4.76 22.00
CA ARG A 584 16.08 5.73 21.99
C ARG A 584 17.12 5.35 20.94
N PRO A 585 17.77 6.32 20.28
CA PRO A 585 18.71 6.01 19.22
C PRO A 585 19.99 5.41 19.84
N ALA A 586 20.48 4.34 19.25
CA ALA A 586 21.84 3.89 19.50
C ALA A 586 22.81 4.67 18.59
N GLN A 587 23.99 5.01 19.12
CA GLN A 587 25.00 5.73 18.35
C GLN A 587 25.49 4.87 17.18
N ASN A 588 25.76 5.49 16.03
CA ASN A 588 26.20 4.82 14.80
C ASN A 588 25.22 3.77 14.24
N THR A 589 23.96 3.73 14.70
CA THR A 589 22.89 2.91 14.08
C THR A 589 21.94 3.79 13.25
N TRP A 590 21.30 3.19 12.25
CA TRP A 590 20.20 3.83 11.52
C TRP A 590 18.90 3.69 12.31
N PHE A 591 18.10 4.74 12.32
CA PHE A 591 16.79 4.77 12.96
C PHE A 591 15.84 5.73 12.24
N ILE A 592 14.54 5.47 12.34
CA ILE A 592 13.48 6.39 11.93
C ILE A 592 13.17 7.31 13.11
N LEU A 593 13.29 8.62 12.90
CA LEU A 593 12.98 9.62 13.90
C LEU A 593 11.48 9.95 13.83
N THR A 594 10.69 9.36 14.73
CA THR A 594 9.23 9.48 14.76
C THR A 594 8.77 10.53 15.77
N ASN A 595 7.79 11.35 15.39
CA ASN A 595 7.26 12.42 16.21
C ASN A 595 6.31 11.88 17.29
N ALA A 596 6.47 12.32 18.54
CA ALA A 596 5.71 11.78 19.66
C ALA A 596 4.25 12.24 19.72
N LEU A 597 3.84 13.21 18.89
CA LEU A 597 2.42 13.54 18.68
C LEU A 597 1.79 12.63 17.62
N THR A 598 2.27 12.68 16.38
CA THR A 598 1.57 12.08 15.23
C THR A 598 2.00 10.66 14.90
N GLY A 599 3.17 10.23 15.37
CA GLY A 599 3.86 9.02 14.91
C GLY A 599 4.53 9.15 13.53
N GLY A 600 4.37 10.30 12.84
CA GLY A 600 5.02 10.56 11.55
C GLY A 600 6.53 10.70 11.66
N ALA A 601 7.25 10.40 10.58
CA ALA A 601 8.71 10.49 10.51
C ALA A 601 9.19 11.91 10.16
N ALA A 602 10.39 12.25 10.64
CA ALA A 602 11.21 13.29 10.03
C ALA A 602 11.73 12.77 8.68
N ASP A 603 11.37 13.46 7.60
CA ASP A 603 11.54 13.02 6.21
C ASP A 603 12.30 14.08 5.39
N LEU A 604 13.43 13.69 4.77
CA LEU A 604 14.13 14.52 3.82
C LEU A 604 13.35 14.60 2.50
N TYR A 605 12.66 15.71 2.27
CA TYR A 605 11.68 15.83 1.20
C TYR A 605 12.16 15.27 -0.15
N ALA A 606 11.45 14.24 -0.63
CA ALA A 606 11.67 13.56 -1.91
C ALA A 606 13.11 12.99 -2.11
N ALA A 607 13.82 12.66 -1.02
CA ALA A 607 15.22 12.24 -1.03
C ALA A 607 16.19 13.23 -1.73
N ARG A 608 15.80 14.50 -1.90
CA ARG A 608 16.54 15.46 -2.73
C ARG A 608 17.92 15.78 -2.16
N THR A 609 18.96 15.62 -2.98
CA THR A 609 20.38 15.71 -2.56
C THR A 609 20.92 17.14 -2.42
N GLY A 610 20.14 18.15 -2.79
CA GLY A 610 20.51 19.56 -2.65
C GLY A 610 20.71 20.02 -1.20
N ASN A 611 21.57 21.01 -0.99
CA ASN A 611 21.58 21.74 0.29
C ASN A 611 20.37 22.68 0.32
N GLY A 612 19.75 22.87 1.50
CA GLY A 612 18.50 23.62 1.64
C GLY A 612 17.22 22.80 1.41
N THR A 613 17.31 21.51 1.02
CA THR A 613 16.15 20.60 1.02
C THR A 613 15.56 20.53 2.43
N PRO A 614 14.27 20.83 2.66
CA PRO A 614 13.68 20.81 3.99
C PRO A 614 13.53 19.39 4.53
N VAL A 615 13.69 19.26 5.85
CA VAL A 615 13.20 18.12 6.59
C VAL A 615 11.75 18.40 6.97
N THR A 616 10.86 17.45 6.67
CA THR A 616 9.41 17.58 6.81
C THR A 616 8.83 16.49 7.70
N LEU A 617 7.56 16.63 8.10
CA LEU A 617 6.80 15.59 8.78
C LEU A 617 5.98 14.80 7.75
N ALA A 618 6.31 13.51 7.58
CA ALA A 618 5.62 12.61 6.66
C ALA A 618 5.09 11.35 7.38
N GLY A 619 4.17 10.62 6.75
CA GLY A 619 3.69 9.35 7.27
C GLY A 619 4.74 8.26 7.07
N THR A 620 5.06 7.50 8.12
CA THR A 620 6.12 6.48 8.12
C THR A 620 5.95 5.47 6.97
N ASP A 621 6.95 5.39 6.10
CA ASP A 621 7.11 4.35 5.06
C ASP A 621 8.35 3.50 5.30
N GLY A 622 9.38 4.06 5.95
CA GLY A 622 10.65 3.39 6.25
C GLY A 622 11.71 3.57 5.17
N ASP A 623 11.43 4.34 4.12
CA ASP A 623 12.35 4.59 3.03
C ASP A 623 13.54 5.48 3.51
N ALA A 624 14.67 5.47 2.78
CA ALA A 624 15.95 6.02 3.23
C ALA A 624 15.92 7.54 3.54
N GLN A 625 14.94 8.29 3.02
CA GLN A 625 14.75 9.70 3.37
C GLN A 625 14.23 9.92 4.80
N GLN A 626 13.66 8.89 5.44
CA GLN A 626 13.17 8.92 6.82
C GLN A 626 14.19 8.38 7.84
N GLN A 627 15.34 7.91 7.35
CA GLN A 627 16.34 7.22 8.15
C GLN A 627 17.55 8.10 8.46
N TRP A 628 17.92 8.11 9.73
CA TRP A 628 18.94 8.99 10.28
C TRP A 628 19.94 8.23 11.16
N GLN A 629 21.15 8.76 11.28
CA GLN A 629 22.20 8.26 12.15
C GLN A 629 22.78 9.39 12.99
N LEU A 630 23.01 9.14 14.28
CA LEU A 630 23.76 10.05 15.15
C LEU A 630 25.25 9.71 15.09
N VAL A 631 26.02 10.65 14.53
CA VAL A 631 27.48 10.57 14.43
C VAL A 631 28.11 11.58 15.40
N PRO A 632 29.09 11.21 16.25
CA PRO A 632 29.71 12.13 17.20
C PRO A 632 30.33 13.37 16.54
N ALA A 633 30.01 14.54 17.08
CA ALA A 633 30.44 15.86 16.60
C ALA A 633 31.05 16.75 17.71
N GLY A 634 31.44 16.14 18.83
CA GLY A 634 32.01 16.82 19.99
C GLY A 634 31.72 16.08 21.29
N THR A 635 32.06 16.69 22.43
CA THR A 635 31.81 16.10 23.75
C THR A 635 30.31 16.07 24.04
N GLY A 636 29.68 14.89 23.89
CA GLY A 636 28.26 14.69 24.15
C GLY A 636 27.33 15.32 23.10
N SER A 637 27.83 15.63 21.91
CA SER A 637 27.07 16.20 20.80
C SER A 637 27.23 15.39 19.51
N TYR A 638 26.24 15.49 18.64
CA TYR A 638 26.10 14.66 17.43
C TYR A 638 25.72 15.50 16.22
N SER A 639 26.13 15.06 15.03
CA SER A 639 25.50 15.42 13.77
C SER A 639 24.44 14.37 13.43
N LEU A 640 23.29 14.81 12.92
CA LEU A 640 22.19 13.93 12.49
C LEU A 640 22.30 13.72 10.97
N VAL A 641 22.83 12.58 10.55
CA VAL A 641 23.16 12.25 9.15
C VAL A 641 21.99 11.52 8.48
N SER A 642 21.63 11.89 7.26
CA SER A 642 20.63 11.21 6.42
C SER A 642 21.21 9.99 5.70
N ARG A 643 20.48 8.87 5.68
CA ARG A 643 20.86 7.68 4.91
C ARG A 643 20.79 7.91 3.40
N ALA A 644 19.80 8.68 2.93
CA ALA A 644 19.59 8.95 1.51
C ALA A 644 20.74 9.72 0.84
N THR A 645 21.52 10.49 1.60
CA THR A 645 22.48 11.46 1.01
C THR A 645 23.84 11.54 1.70
N GLY A 646 23.99 11.02 2.92
CA GLY A 646 25.18 11.21 3.76
C GLY A 646 25.38 12.64 4.28
N LYS A 647 24.41 13.55 4.07
CA LYS A 647 24.44 14.93 4.56
C LYS A 647 23.69 15.07 5.88
N CYS A 648 23.79 16.24 6.52
CA CYS A 648 23.28 16.44 7.87
C CYS A 648 22.07 17.37 7.96
N VAL A 649 21.25 17.18 9.00
CA VAL A 649 20.20 18.14 9.38
C VAL A 649 20.84 19.35 10.06
N VAL A 650 20.67 20.52 9.44
CA VAL A 650 21.21 21.81 9.87
C VAL A 650 20.09 22.87 9.91
N PRO A 651 20.23 23.98 10.67
CA PRO A 651 19.34 25.13 10.54
C PRO A 651 19.53 25.80 9.17
N LEU A 652 18.45 26.33 8.59
CA LEU A 652 18.51 27.13 7.37
C LEU A 652 19.51 28.28 7.51
N ASP A 653 20.31 28.50 6.45
CA ASP A 653 21.43 29.45 6.39
C ASP A 653 22.48 29.29 7.52
N GLY A 654 22.51 28.14 8.20
CA GLY A 654 23.39 27.88 9.35
C GLY A 654 23.04 28.70 10.61
N ASN A 655 21.85 29.29 10.67
CA ASN A 655 21.47 30.26 11.71
C ASN A 655 20.51 29.65 12.77
N PRO A 656 21.01 29.21 13.94
CA PRO A 656 20.20 28.58 14.99
C PRO A 656 19.38 29.63 15.78
N VAL A 657 18.23 30.04 15.24
CA VAL A 657 17.26 30.92 15.92
C VAL A 657 15.87 30.30 15.90
N ALA A 658 15.03 30.66 16.87
CA ALA A 658 13.64 30.20 16.89
C ALA A 658 12.92 30.61 15.59
N GLY A 659 12.17 29.66 15.01
CA GLY A 659 11.53 29.74 13.70
C GLY A 659 12.42 29.36 12.52
N SER A 660 13.72 29.06 12.69
CA SER A 660 14.56 28.60 11.57
C SER A 660 14.16 27.20 11.10
N PRO A 661 13.85 26.99 9.81
CA PRO A 661 13.64 25.66 9.24
C PRO A 661 14.84 24.75 9.40
N LEU A 662 14.58 23.46 9.54
CA LEU A 662 15.58 22.41 9.46
C LEU A 662 15.66 21.92 8.02
N VAL A 663 16.88 21.92 7.50
CA VAL A 663 17.20 21.58 6.12
C VAL A 663 18.41 20.66 6.08
N GLN A 664 18.65 20.06 4.93
CA GLN A 664 19.89 19.37 4.64
C GLN A 664 21.04 20.35 4.36
N GLY A 665 22.20 20.08 4.93
CA GLY A 665 23.45 20.79 4.68
C GLY A 665 24.69 19.95 4.98
N ASP A 666 25.86 20.58 4.88
CA ASP A 666 27.13 19.90 5.07
C ASP A 666 27.37 19.61 6.56
N CYS A 667 27.85 18.41 6.90
CA CYS A 667 27.98 17.95 8.29
C CYS A 667 29.01 18.68 9.16
N ASN A 668 29.82 19.57 8.57
CA ASN A 668 30.90 20.30 9.21
C ASN A 668 30.59 21.80 9.42
N THR A 669 29.32 22.21 9.34
CA THR A 669 28.91 23.55 9.78
C THR A 669 29.23 23.79 11.26
N ASP A 670 29.33 25.07 11.66
CA ASP A 670 29.59 25.48 13.04
C ASP A 670 28.60 24.89 14.07
N ASP A 671 28.87 25.09 15.37
CA ASP A 671 28.13 24.49 16.50
C ASP A 671 26.59 24.63 16.46
N GLY A 672 26.05 25.54 15.65
CA GLY A 672 24.60 25.70 15.42
C GLY A 672 23.89 24.48 14.82
N ALA A 673 24.61 23.53 14.22
CA ALA A 673 24.05 22.28 13.69
C ALA A 673 24.37 21.02 14.52
N ARG A 674 24.91 21.18 15.73
CA ARG A 674 25.22 20.06 16.63
C ARG A 674 24.07 19.82 17.61
N TRP A 675 23.72 18.55 17.75
CA TRP A 675 22.57 18.07 18.49
C TRP A 675 22.98 17.40 19.80
N GLN A 676 22.24 17.70 20.87
CA GLN A 676 22.22 16.97 22.13
C GLN A 676 20.86 16.28 22.27
N LEU A 677 20.85 15.08 22.85
CA LEU A 677 19.62 14.38 23.21
C LEU A 677 19.27 14.72 24.67
N GLN A 678 18.05 15.23 24.88
CA GLN A 678 17.53 15.44 26.23
C GLN A 678 16.23 14.64 26.41
N ALA A 679 16.13 13.90 27.51
CA ALA A 679 14.92 13.15 27.84
C ALA A 679 13.73 14.11 28.07
N SER A 680 12.55 13.68 27.65
CA SER A 680 11.28 14.40 27.80
C SER A 680 10.18 13.42 28.23
N GLU A 681 9.01 13.92 28.61
CA GLU A 681 7.87 13.10 29.04
C GLU A 681 7.37 12.12 27.96
N TYR A 682 7.59 12.44 26.67
CA TYR A 682 7.07 11.68 25.53
C TYR A 682 8.15 10.93 24.73
N GLY A 683 9.41 10.96 25.18
CA GLY A 683 10.56 10.47 24.41
C GLY A 683 11.79 11.33 24.66
N PHE A 684 12.37 11.93 23.62
CA PHE A 684 13.47 12.89 23.73
C PHE A 684 13.30 14.10 22.80
N THR A 685 13.92 15.22 23.17
CA THR A 685 14.06 16.39 22.30
C THR A 685 15.44 16.38 21.64
N LEU A 686 15.52 16.67 20.34
CA LEU A 686 16.77 17.06 19.67
C LEU A 686 17.03 18.53 19.96
N ARG A 687 18.08 18.82 20.73
CA ARG A 687 18.41 20.16 21.24
C ARG A 687 19.70 20.69 20.61
N THR A 688 19.73 21.94 20.16
CA THR A 688 20.94 22.57 19.62
C THR A 688 21.94 22.88 20.73
N THR A 689 23.25 22.68 20.48
CA THR A 689 24.30 23.08 21.44
C THR A 689 24.44 24.60 21.61
N VAL A 690 23.87 25.38 20.69
CA VAL A 690 23.83 26.84 20.72
C VAL A 690 22.38 27.31 20.81
N GLY A 691 22.08 28.26 21.71
CA GLY A 691 20.79 28.93 21.77
C GLY A 691 19.66 28.21 22.51
N ASP A 692 19.87 26.95 22.94
CA ASP A 692 18.87 26.16 23.69
C ASP A 692 17.52 25.98 22.94
N LEU A 693 17.60 25.60 21.67
CA LEU A 693 16.45 25.38 20.81
C LEU A 693 16.24 23.89 20.56
N VAL A 694 14.98 23.49 20.38
CA VAL A 694 14.59 22.10 20.07
C VAL A 694 14.02 21.98 18.67
N ALA A 695 14.25 20.84 18.02
CA ALA A 695 13.58 20.50 16.78
C ALA A 695 12.11 20.14 17.03
N GLY A 696 11.19 20.85 16.39
CA GLY A 696 9.75 20.59 16.45
C GLY A 696 9.07 20.78 15.11
N VAL A 697 7.77 20.47 15.05
CA VAL A 697 6.94 20.65 13.85
C VAL A 697 6.52 22.12 13.72
N GLY A 698 6.76 22.74 12.56
CA GLY A 698 6.47 24.16 12.28
C GLY A 698 5.09 24.45 11.68
N GLU A 699 4.80 25.73 11.47
CA GLU A 699 3.60 26.20 10.76
C GLU A 699 3.70 26.06 9.24
N GLN A 700 4.89 26.31 8.68
CA GLN A 700 5.14 26.30 7.24
C GLN A 700 4.98 24.89 6.66
N ARG A 701 4.43 24.83 5.45
CA ARG A 701 4.39 23.61 4.63
C ARG A 701 5.32 23.68 3.43
N PHE A 702 5.89 22.53 3.08
CA PHE A 702 6.54 22.29 1.80
C PHE A 702 5.77 21.17 1.08
N GLY A 703 5.08 21.54 0.00
CA GLY A 703 4.07 20.67 -0.61
C GLY A 703 2.93 20.39 0.37
N ALA A 704 2.63 19.11 0.59
CA ALA A 704 1.62 18.68 1.56
C ALA A 704 2.13 18.61 3.01
N HIS A 705 3.45 18.59 3.24
CA HIS A 705 4.05 18.23 4.52
C HIS A 705 4.42 19.47 5.35
N ARG A 706 4.32 19.39 6.67
CA ARG A 706 4.84 20.44 7.57
C ARG A 706 6.36 20.40 7.60
N VAL A 707 7.00 21.56 7.62
CA VAL A 707 8.46 21.69 7.75
C VAL A 707 8.83 21.55 9.23
N LEU A 708 9.97 20.90 9.53
CA LEU A 708 10.52 20.90 10.89
C LEU A 708 11.32 22.18 11.12
N VAL A 709 11.20 22.77 12.31
CA VAL A 709 11.80 24.07 12.65
C VAL A 709 12.43 24.05 14.04
N LEU A 710 13.36 24.96 14.30
CA LEU A 710 13.89 25.21 15.64
C LEU A 710 12.92 26.05 16.47
N GLN A 711 12.71 25.65 17.72
CA GLN A 711 11.71 26.23 18.61
C GLN A 711 12.27 26.41 20.02
N ASN A 712 11.68 27.32 20.80
CA ASN A 712 11.93 27.32 22.25
C ASN A 712 11.27 26.07 22.86
N GLY A 713 12.00 25.35 23.71
CA GLY A 713 11.49 24.17 24.41
C GLY A 713 10.31 24.52 25.32
N ASN A 714 9.14 23.92 25.07
CA ASN A 714 7.91 24.13 25.85
C ASN A 714 7.33 22.82 26.42
N GLY A 715 7.92 21.66 26.08
CA GLY A 715 7.50 20.34 26.57
C GLY A 715 6.36 19.68 25.78
N GLN A 716 5.89 20.30 24.70
CA GLN A 716 4.81 19.77 23.85
C GLN A 716 5.26 18.55 23.03
N ARG A 717 4.29 17.71 22.62
CA ARG A 717 4.57 16.41 22.02
C ARG A 717 5.18 16.52 20.63
N HIS A 718 4.80 17.54 19.87
CA HIS A 718 5.40 17.79 18.55
C HIS A 718 6.87 18.23 18.61
N GLN A 719 7.42 18.59 19.78
CA GLN A 719 8.85 18.85 20.00
C GLN A 719 9.62 17.60 20.47
N SER A 720 8.89 16.52 20.76
CA SER A 720 9.43 15.27 21.27
C SER A 720 9.41 14.18 20.20
N TRP A 721 10.38 13.29 20.29
CA TRP A 721 10.69 12.29 19.28
C TRP A 721 11.01 10.95 19.93
N THR A 722 10.79 9.87 19.18
CA THR A 722 11.33 8.54 19.49
C THR A 722 12.12 8.02 18.29
N ALA A 723 13.11 7.18 18.53
CA ALA A 723 14.00 6.67 17.50
C ALA A 723 13.77 5.17 17.37
N VAL A 724 12.96 4.79 16.39
CA VAL A 724 12.66 3.39 16.08
C VAL A 724 13.81 2.85 15.23
N PRO A 725 14.49 1.76 15.62
CA PRO A 725 15.51 1.14 14.78
C PRO A 725 14.98 0.80 13.38
N ASP A 726 15.84 0.94 12.37
CA ASP A 726 15.64 0.38 11.01
C ASP A 726 15.73 -1.16 11.03
#